data_AF-A0A7K6WP12-F1
#
_entry.id   AF-A0A7K6WP12-F1
#
_cell.length_a   1.000
_cell.length_b   1.000
_cell.length_c   1.000
_cell.angle_alpha   90.00
_cell.angle_beta   90.00
_cell.angle_gamma   90.00
#
_symmetry.space_group_name_H-M   'P 1'
#
loop_
_entity.id
_entity.type
_entity.pdbx_description
1 polymer ?
#
loop_
_entity_poly.entity_id
_entity_poly.type
_entity_poly.pdbx_seq_one_letter_code
_entity_poly.pdbx_strand_id
1 'polypeptide(L)'
;MSRARQPPLVTGISPNEGISWTKVTIRGENLGTGPTDLIGLTICGHNCLLTAEWMSASKIVCRVGQAKNDKGDIIVTTKSGGKGTSTVSFKLLKPEKIGILDQSAVWVDEMNYYDMRTDRNKGIPPLSLRPANPLGIEIDKGRFPQKDLEALFPGMSADFTSENFSAAWYLIENHSTTSFDQLKTAVVNLKKQANKKNEGSLAYVKGGLSTFFEAQDALSAIHQKLEADGTEKVEGSMTQKLENVLNRASNTADALFQEVLGRKDKADSTRNALNVLQRFKFLFNLPLNIERNIQKGDYDVVINDYEKAKSLFGKTEVQVFKKYYAEVETRIEALRELLLDKLLETPSTLHDQKRYIRYLSDLHAPGDPAWQCIGAQHQWILQLMHNCKESYVKEQKGKDIFFPMLDLDSDVRPSPIGHLSQTASLKRGSSFQSGRDDAWRYKAPQQVVFVEKLTKLVVSQLPNFWKLWISYVNGSLFSETAEKSGQMERSKKNARQRQNDFKKMIQEVMHSLVKLIRGALLPFTLREGESRQYGGWEMKSELSGQWLTHVIQTVRLTSESLTALEIPNDMLQIIQDLILDLRVRCIIVTLQHTAEDIKRLAEKEDWVVDNEGLTSLPSQFEQCIIHSLQSLKTVLDCKPGEASV
;
A
#
# COMPACT_ATOMS: atom_id res chain seq x y z
N MET A 1 29.99 -67.79 38.11
CA MET A 1 29.30 -66.61 37.56
C MET A 1 29.11 -65.60 38.70
N SER A 2 29.93 -64.56 38.77
CA SER A 2 29.81 -63.51 39.79
C SER A 2 28.68 -62.56 39.42
N ARG A 3 27.73 -62.32 40.34
CA ARG A 3 26.61 -61.38 40.17
C ARG A 3 27.13 -60.02 39.70
N ALA A 4 26.56 -59.49 38.61
CA ALA A 4 26.85 -58.14 38.14
C ALA A 4 26.51 -57.15 39.27
N ARG A 5 27.51 -56.39 39.73
CA ARG A 5 27.32 -55.39 40.78
C ARG A 5 26.76 -54.11 40.18
N GLN A 6 25.99 -53.38 40.98
CA GLN A 6 25.40 -52.11 40.56
C GLN A 6 26.49 -51.09 40.22
N PRO A 7 26.24 -50.20 39.24
CA PRO A 7 27.19 -49.17 38.87
C PRO A 7 27.38 -48.15 40.00
N PRO A 8 28.55 -47.49 40.05
CA PRO A 8 28.81 -46.42 41.03
C PRO A 8 27.81 -45.27 40.88
N LEU A 9 27.25 -44.78 41.98
CA LEU A 9 26.37 -43.61 42.00
C LEU A 9 26.96 -42.53 42.89
N VAL A 10 27.32 -41.38 42.33
CA VAL A 10 27.82 -40.24 43.09
C VAL A 10 26.66 -39.37 43.53
N THR A 11 26.44 -39.28 44.84
CA THR A 11 25.33 -38.53 45.45
C THR A 11 25.76 -37.20 46.06
N GLY A 12 27.05 -36.97 46.27
CA GLY A 12 27.54 -35.71 46.85
C GLY A 12 29.02 -35.44 46.58
N ILE A 13 29.38 -34.16 46.59
CA ILE A 13 30.77 -33.68 46.50
C ILE A 13 30.97 -32.48 47.45
N SER A 14 32.11 -32.44 48.14
CA SER A 14 32.45 -31.37 49.08
C SER A 14 33.91 -30.95 48.94
N PRO A 15 34.22 -29.67 48.68
CA PRO A 15 33.28 -28.60 48.32
C PRO A 15 32.63 -28.84 46.94
N ASN A 16 31.48 -28.23 46.69
CA ASN A 16 30.74 -28.31 45.41
C ASN A 16 31.23 -27.33 44.34
N GLU A 17 32.06 -26.35 44.74
CA GLU A 17 32.76 -25.43 43.85
C GLU A 17 34.19 -25.17 44.35
N GLY A 18 35.08 -24.74 43.46
CA GLY A 18 36.47 -24.41 43.80
C GLY A 18 37.34 -24.13 42.58
N ILE A 19 38.57 -23.65 42.83
CA ILE A 19 39.59 -23.42 41.80
C ILE A 19 40.32 -24.73 41.44
N SER A 20 41.13 -24.73 40.38
CA SER A 20 41.98 -25.88 40.04
C SER A 20 42.86 -26.29 41.23
N TRP A 21 43.09 -27.60 41.37
CA TRP A 21 43.81 -28.25 42.47
C TRP A 21 43.13 -28.28 43.84
N THR A 22 41.89 -27.83 43.95
CA THR A 22 41.09 -27.96 45.17
C THR A 22 40.89 -29.44 45.53
N LYS A 23 41.14 -29.79 46.80
CA LYS A 23 40.89 -31.14 47.34
C LYS A 23 39.38 -31.33 47.55
N VAL A 24 38.80 -32.28 46.85
CA VAL A 24 37.37 -32.60 46.91
C VAL A 24 37.14 -34.00 47.45
N THR A 25 36.07 -34.14 48.23
CA THR A 25 35.59 -35.42 48.76
C THR A 25 34.31 -35.80 48.04
N ILE A 26 34.35 -36.91 47.31
CA ILE A 26 33.22 -37.49 46.58
C ILE A 26 32.56 -38.53 47.49
N ARG A 27 31.23 -38.43 47.64
CA ARG A 27 30.39 -39.37 48.39
C ARG A 27 29.37 -40.01 47.46
N GLY A 28 29.08 -41.29 47.69
CA GLY A 28 28.21 -42.05 46.81
C GLY A 28 27.96 -43.47 47.31
N GLU A 29 27.41 -44.28 46.41
CA GLU A 29 27.16 -45.71 46.61
C GLU A 29 27.93 -46.51 45.57
N ASN A 30 28.40 -47.70 45.94
CA ASN A 30 29.11 -48.62 45.05
C ASN A 30 30.34 -48.00 44.35
N LEU A 31 31.09 -47.11 45.03
CA LEU A 31 32.31 -46.47 44.52
C LEU A 31 33.55 -47.40 44.45
N GLY A 32 33.31 -48.70 44.30
CA GLY A 32 34.33 -49.76 44.20
C GLY A 32 34.52 -50.56 45.49
N THR A 33 35.13 -51.74 45.37
CA THR A 33 35.38 -52.66 46.50
C THR A 33 36.77 -52.52 47.12
N GLY A 34 37.62 -51.68 46.53
CA GLY A 34 38.98 -51.40 46.98
C GLY A 34 39.71 -50.45 46.03
N PRO A 35 40.93 -49.99 46.37
CA PRO A 35 41.67 -49.04 45.55
C PRO A 35 42.01 -49.58 44.14
N THR A 36 42.22 -50.89 44.01
CA THR A 36 42.49 -51.55 42.72
C THR A 36 41.24 -51.72 41.84
N ASP A 37 40.05 -51.49 42.40
CA ASP A 37 38.78 -51.55 41.69
C ASP A 37 38.41 -50.20 41.03
N LEU A 38 39.01 -49.08 41.47
CA LEU A 38 38.82 -47.76 40.89
C LEU A 38 39.73 -47.60 39.66
N ILE A 39 39.15 -47.68 38.46
CA ILE A 39 39.89 -47.62 37.18
C ILE A 39 39.75 -46.28 36.45
N GLY A 40 38.83 -45.42 36.89
CA GLY A 40 38.67 -44.09 36.31
C GLY A 40 37.92 -43.15 37.22
N LEU A 41 38.37 -41.89 37.27
CA LEU A 41 37.66 -40.80 37.93
C LEU A 41 37.77 -39.56 37.04
N THR A 42 36.64 -39.02 36.60
CA THR A 42 36.59 -37.83 35.75
C THR A 42 35.72 -36.76 36.39
N ILE A 43 36.23 -35.53 36.54
CA ILE A 43 35.48 -34.38 37.06
C ILE A 43 35.54 -33.28 35.99
N CYS A 44 34.39 -32.78 35.55
CA CYS A 44 34.28 -31.72 34.53
C CYS A 44 35.08 -32.03 33.22
N GLY A 45 35.17 -33.31 32.86
CA GLY A 45 35.90 -33.80 31.68
C GLY A 45 37.41 -33.98 31.88
N HIS A 46 37.96 -33.77 33.08
CA HIS A 46 39.37 -34.02 33.39
C HIS A 46 39.58 -35.30 34.21
N ASN A 47 40.56 -36.12 33.81
CA ASN A 47 40.90 -37.37 34.51
C ASN A 47 41.65 -37.05 35.82
N CYS A 48 41.02 -37.34 36.96
CA CYS A 48 41.54 -37.09 38.30
C CYS A 48 42.08 -38.36 38.99
N LEU A 49 42.17 -39.49 38.28
CA LEU A 49 42.56 -40.80 38.83
C LEU A 49 43.93 -40.78 39.52
N LEU A 50 44.91 -40.04 38.99
CA LEU A 50 46.26 -39.95 39.55
C LEU A 50 46.31 -39.36 40.97
N THR A 51 45.31 -38.56 41.34
CA THR A 51 45.20 -37.95 42.67
C THR A 51 44.08 -38.57 43.51
N ALA A 52 43.43 -39.60 42.98
CA ALA A 52 42.28 -40.22 43.62
C ALA A 52 42.74 -41.24 44.69
N GLU A 53 42.35 -40.97 45.93
CA GLU A 53 42.50 -41.85 47.07
C GLU A 53 41.13 -42.48 47.36
N TRP A 54 41.00 -43.78 47.11
CA TRP A 54 39.82 -44.54 47.51
C TRP A 54 39.85 -44.76 49.03
N MET A 55 38.79 -44.35 49.72
CA MET A 55 38.69 -44.48 51.18
C MET A 55 37.74 -45.61 51.58
N SER A 56 36.59 -45.71 50.90
CA SER A 56 35.59 -46.74 51.13
C SER A 56 34.66 -46.89 49.92
N ALA A 57 33.78 -47.90 49.93
CA ALA A 57 32.77 -48.10 48.90
C ALA A 57 31.77 -46.92 48.77
N SER A 58 31.83 -45.94 49.67
CA SER A 58 31.00 -44.72 49.66
C SER A 58 31.78 -43.42 49.63
N LYS A 59 33.12 -43.45 49.59
CA LYS A 59 33.95 -42.24 49.70
C LYS A 59 35.26 -42.34 48.90
N ILE A 60 35.49 -41.34 48.06
CA ILE A 60 36.75 -41.11 47.33
C ILE A 60 37.20 -39.67 47.57
N VAL A 61 38.50 -39.45 47.76
CA VAL A 61 39.08 -38.10 47.89
C VAL A 61 40.01 -37.88 46.71
N CYS A 62 39.94 -36.74 46.05
CA CYS A 62 40.85 -36.41 44.95
C CYS A 62 41.09 -34.91 44.85
N ARG A 63 42.02 -34.49 43.99
CA ARG A 63 42.18 -33.06 43.64
C ARG A 63 41.65 -32.81 42.24
N VAL A 64 40.86 -31.76 42.07
CA VAL A 64 40.28 -31.40 40.78
C VAL A 64 41.39 -30.88 39.87
N GLY A 65 41.56 -31.47 38.68
CA GLY A 65 42.52 -30.99 37.69
C GLY A 65 42.07 -29.74 36.95
N GLN A 66 42.87 -29.27 35.99
CA GLN A 66 42.48 -28.18 35.11
C GLN A 66 41.40 -28.66 34.13
N ALA A 67 40.15 -28.32 34.40
CA ALA A 67 39.01 -28.74 33.57
C ALA A 67 38.74 -27.74 32.44
N LYS A 68 38.23 -28.25 31.30
CA LYS A 68 37.88 -27.45 30.12
C LYS A 68 36.51 -26.78 30.23
N ASN A 69 35.63 -27.30 31.10
CA ASN A 69 34.24 -26.87 31.23
C ASN A 69 34.01 -26.25 32.62
N ASP A 70 33.22 -25.17 32.67
CA ASP A 70 32.94 -24.41 33.90
C ASP A 70 32.06 -25.19 34.90
N LYS A 71 31.25 -26.12 34.40
CA LYS A 71 30.42 -27.04 35.19
C LYS A 71 30.36 -28.39 34.48
N GLY A 72 30.47 -29.48 35.22
CA GLY A 72 30.37 -30.81 34.61
C GLY A 72 30.20 -31.95 35.60
N ASP A 73 29.89 -33.11 35.02
CA ASP A 73 29.55 -34.32 35.76
C ASP A 73 30.79 -34.96 36.41
N ILE A 74 30.53 -35.71 37.48
CA ILE A 74 31.53 -36.48 38.23
C ILE A 74 31.33 -37.96 37.89
N ILE A 75 32.20 -38.53 37.07
CA ILE A 75 32.07 -39.91 36.59
C ILE A 75 33.12 -40.78 37.28
N VAL A 76 32.65 -41.73 38.08
CA VAL A 76 33.47 -42.77 38.72
C VAL A 76 33.32 -44.06 37.93
N THR A 77 34.42 -44.67 37.49
CA THR A 77 34.44 -45.93 36.76
C THR A 77 35.16 -46.98 37.59
N THR A 78 34.47 -48.09 37.88
CA THR A 78 35.02 -49.22 38.64
C THR A 78 35.14 -50.46 37.75
N LYS A 79 36.08 -51.36 38.07
CA LYS A 79 36.23 -52.63 37.35
C LYS A 79 35.07 -53.57 37.64
N SER A 80 34.49 -53.51 38.84
CA SER A 80 33.38 -54.37 39.28
C SER A 80 31.99 -53.88 38.88
N GLY A 81 31.73 -52.56 38.87
CA GLY A 81 30.43 -51.96 38.58
C GLY A 81 30.35 -51.16 37.27
N GLY A 82 31.47 -51.02 36.54
CA GLY A 82 31.51 -50.27 35.28
C GLY A 82 31.44 -48.76 35.50
N LYS A 83 30.92 -48.05 34.49
CA LYS A 83 30.83 -46.58 34.46
C LYS A 83 29.65 -46.10 35.32
N GLY A 84 29.94 -45.27 36.31
CA GLY A 84 28.96 -44.70 37.21
C GLY A 84 28.28 -43.43 36.70
N THR A 85 27.26 -43.01 37.42
CA THR A 85 26.50 -41.77 37.18
C THR A 85 26.59 -40.84 38.38
N SER A 86 26.28 -39.56 38.19
CA SER A 86 26.24 -38.59 39.29
C SER A 86 24.95 -37.79 39.26
N THR A 87 24.41 -37.52 40.44
CA THR A 87 23.30 -36.58 40.64
C THR A 87 23.77 -35.16 40.96
N VAL A 88 25.07 -34.97 41.14
CA VAL A 88 25.69 -33.70 41.51
C VAL A 88 26.75 -33.29 40.48
N SER A 89 27.02 -32.01 40.39
CA SER A 89 28.04 -31.46 39.48
C SER A 89 29.00 -30.58 40.26
N PHE A 90 30.25 -30.54 39.82
CA PHE A 90 31.24 -29.63 40.37
C PHE A 90 31.31 -28.37 39.49
N LYS A 91 31.44 -27.20 40.12
CA LYS A 91 31.63 -25.92 39.42
C LYS A 91 33.09 -25.47 39.57
N LEU A 92 33.82 -25.38 38.47
CA LEU A 92 35.19 -24.90 38.48
C LEU A 92 35.16 -23.36 38.41
N LEU A 93 35.66 -22.72 39.47
CA LEU A 93 35.84 -21.27 39.50
C LEU A 93 37.10 -20.94 38.69
N LYS A 94 36.94 -20.20 37.60
CA LYS A 94 38.08 -19.63 36.88
C LYS A 94 38.78 -18.64 37.82
N PRO A 95 40.11 -18.74 38.03
CA PRO A 95 40.82 -17.68 38.73
C PRO A 95 40.63 -16.40 37.92
N GLU A 96 39.99 -15.41 38.53
CA GLU A 96 39.77 -14.11 37.93
C GLU A 96 41.14 -13.51 37.64
N LYS A 97 41.44 -13.29 36.35
CA LYS A 97 42.63 -12.51 35.99
C LYS A 97 42.32 -11.09 36.40
N ILE A 98 42.79 -10.69 37.58
CA ILE A 98 42.74 -9.32 38.07
C ILE A 98 43.38 -8.43 37.00
N GLY A 99 42.60 -7.51 36.43
CA GLY A 99 43.12 -6.54 35.49
C GLY A 99 44.12 -5.61 36.18
N ILE A 100 45.08 -5.06 35.43
CA ILE A 100 46.10 -4.12 35.95
C ILE A 100 45.44 -2.88 36.63
N LEU A 101 44.18 -2.62 36.30
CA LEU A 101 43.37 -1.51 36.83
C LEU A 101 42.33 -1.93 37.88
N ASP A 102 42.22 -3.21 38.23
CA ASP A 102 41.27 -3.67 39.24
C ASP A 102 41.88 -3.56 40.63
N GLN A 103 41.20 -2.85 41.54
CA GLN A 103 41.67 -2.64 42.91
C GLN A 103 41.55 -3.93 43.73
N SER A 104 42.68 -4.42 44.26
CA SER A 104 42.72 -5.51 45.24
C SER A 104 42.66 -4.95 46.66
N ALA A 105 41.77 -5.50 47.49
CA ALA A 105 41.72 -5.22 48.93
C ALA A 105 42.78 -5.99 49.74
N VAL A 106 43.58 -6.84 49.07
CA VAL A 106 44.67 -7.62 49.68
C VAL A 106 45.97 -7.21 49.00
N TRP A 107 46.83 -6.55 49.77
CA TRP A 107 48.23 -6.36 49.39
C TRP A 107 48.91 -7.73 49.39
N VAL A 108 49.37 -8.16 48.21
CA VAL A 108 50.28 -9.30 48.11
C VAL A 108 51.67 -8.73 48.24
N ASP A 109 52.31 -8.97 49.38
CA ASP A 109 53.69 -8.57 49.61
C ASP A 109 54.59 -9.39 48.68
N GLU A 110 54.94 -8.84 47.51
CA GLU A 110 55.71 -9.53 46.47
C GLU A 110 57.12 -9.93 46.94
N MET A 111 57.54 -9.50 48.14
CA MET A 111 58.81 -9.91 48.77
C MET A 111 58.86 -11.37 49.23
N ASN A 112 57.73 -12.06 49.42
CA ASN A 112 57.75 -13.43 49.95
C ASN A 112 57.96 -14.52 48.89
N TYR A 113 58.09 -14.19 47.61
CA TYR A 113 58.31 -15.19 46.56
C TYR A 113 59.73 -15.79 46.57
N TYR A 114 60.68 -15.16 47.27
CA TYR A 114 62.07 -15.60 47.34
C TYR A 114 62.53 -16.14 48.70
N ASP A 115 61.73 -16.00 49.76
CA ASP A 115 62.24 -16.15 51.14
C ASP A 115 62.04 -17.53 51.80
N MET A 116 61.59 -18.55 51.05
CA MET A 116 61.36 -19.90 51.61
C MET A 116 62.22 -21.02 50.99
N ARG A 117 63.21 -20.70 50.14
CA ARG A 117 64.04 -21.71 49.46
C ARG A 117 65.56 -21.63 49.70
N THR A 118 66.02 -20.69 50.53
CA THR A 118 67.45 -20.54 50.85
C THR A 118 67.75 -20.78 52.32
N ASP A 119 67.17 -21.83 52.91
CA ASP A 119 67.64 -22.33 54.19
C ASP A 119 67.85 -23.85 54.15
N ARG A 120 68.95 -24.23 53.50
CA ARG A 120 69.85 -25.34 53.86
C ARG A 120 70.87 -25.58 52.73
N ASN A 121 72.11 -25.17 53.01
CA ASN A 121 73.35 -25.71 52.43
C ASN A 121 73.49 -25.72 50.89
N LYS A 122 73.43 -24.57 50.21
CA LYS A 122 74.14 -24.34 48.95
C LYS A 122 74.64 -22.89 48.87
N GLY A 123 75.85 -22.71 48.34
CA GLY A 123 76.62 -21.46 48.36
C GLY A 123 75.88 -20.23 47.82
N ILE A 124 76.16 -19.10 48.45
CA ILE A 124 75.65 -17.77 48.13
C ILE A 124 76.18 -17.35 46.75
N PRO A 125 75.35 -16.79 45.84
CA PRO A 125 75.83 -16.21 44.59
C PRO A 125 76.74 -15.01 44.86
N PRO A 126 77.80 -14.78 44.04
CA PRO A 126 78.83 -13.76 44.29
C PRO A 126 78.35 -12.30 44.21
N LEU A 127 77.06 -12.06 43.96
CA LEU A 127 76.43 -10.74 43.83
C LEU A 127 75.26 -10.51 44.81
N SER A 128 75.09 -11.38 45.81
CA SER A 128 74.20 -11.05 46.93
C SER A 128 74.85 -9.95 47.77
N LEU A 129 74.45 -8.69 47.55
CA LEU A 129 74.77 -7.54 48.40
C LEU A 129 74.07 -7.62 49.77
N ARG A 130 73.94 -8.80 50.37
CA ARG A 130 73.57 -8.91 51.79
C ARG A 130 74.87 -8.86 52.61
N PRO A 131 75.10 -7.82 53.42
CA PRO A 131 76.22 -7.81 54.35
C PRO A 131 76.04 -8.99 55.30
N ALA A 132 77.00 -9.93 55.32
CA ALA A 132 77.09 -10.91 56.38
C ALA A 132 77.15 -10.16 57.72
N ASN A 133 76.38 -10.62 58.71
CA ASN A 133 76.27 -10.02 60.04
C ASN A 133 77.62 -9.44 60.52
N PRO A 134 77.79 -8.10 60.53
CA PRO A 134 79.10 -7.47 60.72
C PRO A 134 79.60 -7.58 62.17
N LEU A 135 78.69 -7.83 63.11
CA LEU A 135 78.99 -7.96 64.53
C LEU A 135 79.37 -9.40 64.90
N GLY A 136 78.99 -10.38 64.07
CA GLY A 136 79.33 -11.80 64.28
C GLY A 136 78.70 -12.42 65.53
N ILE A 137 77.65 -11.79 66.06
CA ILE A 137 76.89 -12.20 67.25
C ILE A 137 75.46 -12.50 66.80
N GLU A 138 74.80 -13.51 67.37
CA GLU A 138 73.42 -13.86 67.01
C GLU A 138 72.49 -12.63 67.12
N ILE A 139 71.65 -12.45 66.10
CA ILE A 139 70.67 -11.37 66.03
C ILE A 139 69.49 -11.76 66.91
N ASP A 140 69.19 -10.94 67.91
CA ASP A 140 68.03 -11.13 68.76
C ASP A 140 66.79 -10.64 68.02
N LYS A 141 65.79 -11.51 67.85
CA LYS A 141 64.49 -11.16 67.23
C LYS A 141 63.59 -10.42 68.24
N GLY A 142 64.15 -9.46 68.97
CA GLY A 142 63.45 -8.64 69.95
C GLY A 142 62.52 -7.66 69.24
N ARG A 143 61.20 -7.82 69.42
CA ARG A 143 60.16 -6.92 68.86
C ARG A 143 60.23 -5.53 69.51
N PHE A 144 61.01 -4.62 68.94
CA PHE A 144 60.81 -3.18 69.14
C PHE A 144 59.83 -2.66 68.07
N PRO A 145 58.72 -1.99 68.44
CA PRO A 145 57.79 -1.44 67.47
C PRO A 145 58.47 -0.40 66.58
N GLN A 146 58.47 -0.61 65.27
CA GLN A 146 59.12 0.27 64.28
C GLN A 146 58.65 1.73 64.38
N LYS A 147 57.39 1.95 64.79
CA LYS A 147 56.80 3.29 65.01
C LYS A 147 57.49 4.10 66.11
N ASP A 148 57.97 3.45 67.16
CA ASP A 148 58.62 4.15 68.28
C ASP A 148 60.08 4.50 67.94
N LEU A 149 60.72 3.70 67.07
CA LEU A 149 62.08 3.95 66.55
C LEU A 149 62.09 5.08 65.51
N GLU A 150 61.08 5.16 64.64
CA GLU A 150 60.89 6.27 63.71
C GLU A 150 60.64 7.61 64.43
N ALA A 151 60.00 7.59 65.61
CA ALA A 151 59.80 8.77 66.44
C ALA A 151 61.09 9.26 67.13
N LEU A 152 61.98 8.33 67.52
CA LEU A 152 63.25 8.64 68.18
C LEU A 152 64.37 9.00 67.18
N PHE A 153 64.32 8.46 65.96
CA PHE A 153 65.30 8.72 64.89
C PHE A 153 64.58 9.08 63.58
N PRO A 154 64.03 10.30 63.44
CA PRO A 154 63.27 10.70 62.26
C PRO A 154 64.13 10.64 60.99
N GLY A 155 63.66 9.93 59.96
CA GLY A 155 64.31 9.85 58.66
C GLY A 155 65.58 9.00 58.60
N MET A 156 65.97 8.36 59.70
CA MET A 156 67.07 7.40 59.73
C MET A 156 66.59 6.00 59.34
N SER A 157 67.51 5.07 59.13
CA SER A 157 67.19 3.66 58.84
C SER A 157 68.17 2.73 59.53
N ALA A 158 67.73 1.52 59.86
CA ALA A 158 68.59 0.41 60.29
C ALA A 158 69.22 -0.35 59.10
N ASP A 159 68.83 -0.03 57.86
CA ASP A 159 69.36 -0.71 56.67
C ASP A 159 70.72 -0.13 56.26
N PHE A 160 71.70 -1.02 56.09
CA PHE A 160 73.06 -0.71 55.64
C PHE A 160 73.12 -0.10 54.24
N THR A 161 72.10 -0.30 53.42
CA THR A 161 72.05 0.22 52.05
C THR A 161 71.45 1.62 51.95
N SER A 162 70.88 2.13 53.05
CA SER A 162 70.29 3.46 53.12
C SER A 162 71.36 4.51 53.41
N GLU A 163 71.29 5.67 52.74
CA GLU A 163 72.15 6.83 53.02
C GLU A 163 71.94 7.40 54.44
N ASN A 164 70.77 7.15 55.04
CA ASN A 164 70.41 7.65 56.36
C ASN A 164 70.63 6.60 57.48
N PHE A 165 71.63 5.73 57.32
CA PHE A 165 71.89 4.65 58.27
C PHE A 165 72.24 5.16 59.69
N SER A 166 71.54 4.64 60.71
CA SER A 166 71.85 4.88 62.12
C SER A 166 72.35 3.60 62.80
N ALA A 167 73.60 3.62 63.27
CA ALA A 167 74.17 2.51 64.04
C ALA A 167 73.44 2.28 65.37
N ALA A 168 72.90 3.33 65.98
CA ALA A 168 72.16 3.24 67.24
C ALA A 168 70.81 2.54 67.03
N TRP A 169 70.08 2.89 65.97
CA TRP A 169 68.84 2.20 65.59
C TRP A 169 69.15 0.72 65.32
N TYR A 170 70.15 0.43 64.48
CA TYR A 170 70.50 -0.95 64.14
C TYR A 170 70.78 -1.83 65.37
N LEU A 171 71.49 -1.31 66.37
CA LEU A 171 71.78 -2.05 67.61
C LEU A 171 70.53 -2.25 68.48
N ILE A 172 69.63 -1.26 68.55
CA ILE A 172 68.39 -1.38 69.33
C ILE A 172 67.45 -2.40 68.69
N GLU A 173 67.32 -2.38 67.36
CA GLU A 173 66.43 -3.28 66.63
C GLU A 173 66.93 -4.73 66.62
N ASN A 174 68.24 -4.95 66.43
CA ASN A 174 68.79 -6.30 66.22
C ASN A 174 69.54 -6.89 67.42
N HIS A 175 69.95 -6.08 68.39
CA HIS A 175 70.85 -6.48 69.49
C HIS A 175 70.47 -5.89 70.85
N SER A 176 69.19 -5.56 71.06
CA SER A 176 68.67 -4.95 72.30
C SER A 176 68.95 -5.76 73.58
N THR A 177 69.07 -7.08 73.49
CA THR A 177 69.30 -7.99 74.63
C THR A 177 70.74 -8.50 74.74
N THR A 178 71.65 -8.06 73.88
CA THR A 178 73.07 -8.48 73.94
C THR A 178 73.82 -7.87 75.12
N SER A 179 74.68 -8.66 75.76
CA SER A 179 75.46 -8.20 76.92
C SER A 179 76.67 -7.35 76.52
N PHE A 180 77.17 -6.54 77.45
CA PHE A 180 78.33 -5.67 77.22
C PHE A 180 79.59 -6.45 76.77
N ASP A 181 79.82 -7.64 77.33
CA ASP A 181 80.96 -8.48 76.94
C ASP A 181 80.82 -9.04 75.50
N GLN A 182 79.59 -9.34 75.07
CA GLN A 182 79.30 -9.71 73.69
C GLN A 182 79.56 -8.50 72.77
N LEU A 183 79.07 -7.31 73.10
CA LEU A 183 79.33 -6.08 72.33
C LEU A 183 80.84 -5.77 72.23
N LYS A 184 81.62 -6.00 73.28
CA LYS A 184 83.08 -5.83 73.25
C LYS A 184 83.75 -6.81 72.28
N THR A 185 83.25 -8.05 72.22
CA THR A 185 83.67 -9.05 71.23
C THR A 185 83.27 -8.65 69.81
N ALA A 186 82.06 -8.08 69.64
CA ALA A 186 81.57 -7.51 68.40
C ALA A 186 82.51 -6.44 67.83
N VAL A 187 82.97 -5.53 68.69
CA VAL A 187 83.89 -4.44 68.29
C VAL A 187 85.24 -5.00 67.81
N VAL A 188 85.76 -6.05 68.45
CA VAL A 188 87.01 -6.71 68.02
C VAL A 188 86.81 -7.38 66.66
N ASN A 189 85.68 -8.07 66.45
CA ASN A 189 85.33 -8.67 65.18
C ASN A 189 85.13 -7.64 64.07
N LEU A 190 84.48 -6.51 64.38
CA LEU A 190 84.24 -5.42 63.44
C LEU A 190 85.55 -4.73 63.05
N LYS A 191 86.48 -4.51 63.99
CA LYS A 191 87.84 -4.04 63.67
C LYS A 191 88.61 -5.03 62.80
N LYS A 192 88.48 -6.33 63.06
CA LYS A 192 89.11 -7.39 62.25
C LYS A 192 88.52 -7.45 60.84
N GLN A 193 87.20 -7.26 60.69
CA GLN A 193 86.52 -7.19 59.38
C GLN A 193 86.86 -5.90 58.62
N ALA A 194 86.94 -4.76 59.30
CA ALA A 194 87.34 -3.49 58.70
C ALA A 194 88.77 -3.56 58.14
N ASN A 195 89.70 -4.17 58.89
CA ASN A 195 91.07 -4.39 58.40
C ASN A 195 91.13 -5.41 57.26
N LYS A 196 90.29 -6.46 57.28
CA LYS A 196 90.14 -7.40 56.15
C LYS A 196 89.60 -6.75 54.88
N LYS A 197 88.77 -5.70 54.97
CA LYS A 197 88.26 -4.96 53.80
C LYS A 197 89.37 -4.24 53.04
N ASN A 198 90.39 -3.71 53.73
CA ASN A 198 91.53 -3.03 53.09
C ASN A 198 92.44 -3.99 52.32
N GLU A 199 92.61 -5.24 52.77
CA GLU A 199 93.39 -6.27 52.04
C GLU A 199 92.54 -7.06 51.03
N GLY A 200 91.24 -7.23 51.30
CA GLY A 200 90.30 -8.02 50.49
C GLY A 200 89.68 -7.27 49.31
N SER A 201 89.55 -5.93 49.37
CA SER A 201 88.97 -5.15 48.25
C SER A 201 89.71 -5.38 46.93
N LEU A 202 91.03 -5.58 46.94
CA LEU A 202 91.79 -5.85 45.73
C LEU A 202 91.50 -7.24 45.13
N ALA A 203 91.18 -8.24 45.96
CA ALA A 203 90.89 -9.60 45.55
C ALA A 203 89.45 -9.77 45.03
N TYR A 204 88.47 -9.08 45.64
CA TYR A 204 87.09 -9.04 45.15
C TYR A 204 86.98 -8.23 43.85
N VAL A 205 87.72 -7.13 43.72
CA VAL A 205 87.76 -6.32 42.49
C VAL A 205 88.41 -7.11 41.34
N LYS A 206 89.43 -7.95 41.58
CA LYS A 206 90.02 -8.83 40.54
C LYS A 206 89.03 -9.83 39.91
N GLY A 207 88.08 -10.35 40.66
CA GLY A 207 87.06 -11.28 40.15
C GLY A 207 85.85 -10.60 39.49
N GLY A 208 85.54 -9.36 39.89
CA GLY A 208 84.40 -8.57 39.38
C GLY A 208 84.79 -7.43 38.41
N LEU A 209 86.08 -7.29 38.10
CA LEU A 209 86.59 -6.27 37.18
C LEU A 209 86.00 -6.44 35.78
N SER A 210 85.83 -7.68 35.31
CA SER A 210 85.17 -7.95 34.02
C SER A 210 83.73 -7.46 34.02
N THR A 211 82.96 -7.72 35.07
CA THR A 211 81.57 -7.26 35.17
C THR A 211 81.46 -5.74 35.33
N PHE A 212 82.45 -5.09 35.94
CA PHE A 212 82.51 -3.63 36.03
C PHE A 212 82.83 -2.99 34.69
N PHE A 213 83.80 -3.54 33.94
CA PHE A 213 84.09 -3.08 32.59
C PHE A 213 82.93 -3.37 31.65
N GLU A 214 82.27 -4.52 31.74
CA GLU A 214 81.05 -4.81 30.97
C GLU A 214 79.91 -3.85 31.32
N ALA A 215 79.70 -3.52 32.60
CA ALA A 215 78.69 -2.55 33.01
C ALA A 215 79.04 -1.13 32.56
N GLN A 216 80.31 -0.74 32.60
CA GLN A 216 80.79 0.56 32.13
C GLN A 216 80.76 0.67 30.62
N ASP A 217 81.11 -0.39 29.89
CA ASP A 217 80.98 -0.48 28.44
C ASP A 217 79.50 -0.45 28.04
N ALA A 218 78.63 -1.14 28.78
CA ALA A 218 77.17 -1.07 28.57
C ALA A 218 76.62 0.34 28.85
N LEU A 219 77.04 0.99 29.94
CA LEU A 219 76.67 2.37 30.26
C LEU A 219 77.19 3.35 29.21
N SER A 220 78.43 3.18 28.76
CA SER A 220 79.04 4.00 27.71
C SER A 220 78.35 3.77 26.36
N ALA A 221 77.98 2.54 26.04
CA ALA A 221 77.22 2.21 24.84
C ALA A 221 75.79 2.78 24.89
N ILE A 222 75.15 2.76 26.05
CA ILE A 222 73.84 3.40 26.26
C ILE A 222 73.98 4.92 26.11
N HIS A 223 74.97 5.53 26.75
CA HIS A 223 75.21 6.96 26.66
C HIS A 223 75.53 7.40 25.23
N GLN A 224 76.38 6.64 24.52
CA GLN A 224 76.70 6.91 23.11
C GLN A 224 75.48 6.74 22.20
N LYS A 225 74.61 5.76 22.44
CA LYS A 225 73.34 5.62 21.71
C LYS A 225 72.38 6.76 22.01
N LEU A 226 72.30 7.20 23.26
CA LEU A 226 71.48 8.33 23.68
C LEU A 226 71.93 9.63 22.99
N GLU A 227 73.24 9.86 22.94
CA GLU A 227 73.85 11.00 22.24
C GLU A 227 73.67 10.93 20.72
N ALA A 228 73.85 9.73 20.12
CA ALA A 228 73.62 9.51 18.69
C ALA A 228 72.14 9.68 18.28
N ASP A 229 71.22 9.30 19.17
CA ASP A 229 69.78 9.44 18.96
C ASP A 229 69.27 10.87 19.27
N GLY A 230 70.14 11.74 19.79
CA GLY A 230 70.02 13.20 19.70
C GLY A 230 69.39 13.89 20.91
N THR A 231 69.80 13.56 22.13
CA THR A 231 69.28 14.20 23.35
C THR A 231 69.82 15.60 23.67
N GLU A 232 70.99 16.01 23.14
CA GLU A 232 71.62 17.28 23.56
C GLU A 232 71.59 18.43 22.54
N LYS A 233 71.33 18.20 21.24
CA LYS A 233 71.46 19.26 20.22
C LYS A 233 70.18 19.65 19.48
N VAL A 234 69.06 18.96 19.72
CA VAL A 234 67.76 19.33 19.17
C VAL A 234 66.78 19.30 20.33
N GLU A 235 66.19 20.45 20.66
CA GLU A 235 65.12 20.60 21.66
C GLU A 235 63.88 19.76 21.27
N GLY A 236 63.95 18.45 21.48
CA GLY A 236 62.87 17.55 21.14
C GLY A 236 63.04 16.19 21.79
N SER A 237 62.10 15.84 22.67
CA SER A 237 62.00 14.51 23.28
C SER A 237 62.12 13.43 22.22
N MET A 238 62.84 12.33 22.50
CA MET A 238 62.90 11.09 21.70
C MET A 238 61.52 10.65 21.15
N THR A 239 60.45 10.95 21.89
CA THR A 239 59.07 10.66 21.52
C THR A 239 58.45 11.58 20.47
N GLN A 240 59.00 12.76 20.17
CA GLN A 240 58.40 13.69 19.19
C GLN A 240 58.38 13.14 17.76
N LYS A 241 59.41 12.38 17.34
CA LYS A 241 59.38 11.69 16.04
C LYS A 241 58.24 10.67 15.98
N LEU A 242 58.05 9.92 17.06
CA LEU A 242 56.96 8.96 17.19
C LEU A 242 55.60 9.68 17.22
N GLU A 243 55.48 10.76 17.97
CA GLU A 243 54.27 11.60 18.04
C GLU A 243 53.92 12.20 16.67
N ASN A 244 54.91 12.68 15.92
CA ASN A 244 54.71 13.18 14.56
C ASN A 244 54.24 12.08 13.60
N VAL A 245 54.80 10.87 13.70
CA VAL A 245 54.35 9.72 12.90
C VAL A 245 52.94 9.28 13.31
N LEU A 246 52.64 9.27 14.61
CA LEU A 246 51.34 8.91 15.15
C LEU A 246 50.27 9.93 14.74
N ASN A 247 50.56 11.22 14.84
CA ASN A 247 49.67 12.29 14.41
C ASN A 247 49.45 12.27 12.89
N ARG A 248 50.48 12.00 12.08
CA ARG A 248 50.31 11.79 10.64
C ARG A 248 49.46 10.56 10.34
N ALA A 249 49.69 9.45 11.03
CA ALA A 249 48.89 8.23 10.88
C ALA A 249 47.43 8.48 11.27
N SER A 250 47.18 9.18 12.38
CA SER A 250 45.83 9.59 12.82
C SER A 250 45.15 10.47 11.78
N ASN A 251 45.81 11.55 11.34
CA ASN A 251 45.24 12.46 10.33
C ASN A 251 44.96 11.75 9.00
N THR A 252 45.83 10.83 8.59
CA THR A 252 45.62 10.03 7.37
C THR A 252 44.46 9.04 7.55
N ALA A 253 44.35 8.42 8.72
CA ALA A 253 43.23 7.55 9.05
C ALA A 253 41.92 8.33 9.07
N ASP A 254 41.88 9.52 9.68
CA ASP A 254 40.69 10.38 9.71
C ASP A 254 40.26 10.80 8.30
N ALA A 255 41.21 11.16 7.42
CA ALA A 255 40.93 11.46 6.03
C ALA A 255 40.32 10.26 5.28
N LEU A 256 40.91 9.06 5.47
CA LEU A 256 40.39 7.82 4.88
C LEU A 256 39.01 7.46 5.44
N PHE A 257 38.79 7.61 6.74
CA PHE A 257 37.50 7.35 7.37
C PHE A 257 36.43 8.32 6.87
N GLN A 258 36.73 9.61 6.72
CA GLN A 258 35.80 10.58 6.14
C GLN A 258 35.45 10.21 4.70
N GLU A 259 36.42 9.77 3.90
CA GLU A 259 36.15 9.34 2.53
C GLU A 259 35.28 8.07 2.49
N VAL A 260 35.57 7.09 3.35
CA VAL A 260 34.80 5.83 3.44
C VAL A 260 33.39 6.09 3.96
N LEU A 261 33.23 6.95 4.97
CA LEU A 261 31.92 7.37 5.50
C LEU A 261 31.13 8.11 4.42
N GLY A 262 31.74 9.04 3.68
CA GLY A 262 31.09 9.72 2.56
C GLY A 262 30.66 8.75 1.44
N ARG A 263 31.48 7.75 1.11
CA ARG A 263 31.10 6.71 0.14
C ARG A 263 29.96 5.83 0.67
N LYS A 264 29.97 5.49 1.97
CA LYS A 264 28.89 4.75 2.63
C LYS A 264 27.59 5.55 2.62
N ASP A 265 27.61 6.82 2.99
CA ASP A 265 26.44 7.70 2.98
C ASP A 265 25.85 7.85 1.57
N LYS A 266 26.71 7.96 0.55
CA LYS A 266 26.27 7.99 -0.85
C LYS A 266 25.62 6.66 -1.26
N ALA A 267 26.19 5.53 -0.87
CA ALA A 267 25.63 4.21 -1.15
C ALA A 267 24.30 4.00 -0.42
N ASP A 268 24.22 4.40 0.85
CA ASP A 268 23.01 4.30 1.66
C ASP A 268 21.90 5.23 1.16
N SER A 269 22.24 6.45 0.74
CA SER A 269 21.31 7.38 0.08
C SER A 269 20.78 6.80 -1.23
N THR A 270 21.66 6.22 -2.06
CA THR A 270 21.26 5.55 -3.32
C THR A 270 20.36 4.36 -3.05
N ARG A 271 20.67 3.56 -2.03
CA ARG A 271 19.87 2.41 -1.60
C ARG A 271 18.51 2.83 -1.04
N ASN A 272 18.46 3.94 -0.29
CA ASN A 272 17.23 4.51 0.22
C ASN A 272 16.35 5.02 -0.93
N ALA A 273 16.93 5.77 -1.88
CA ALA A 273 16.22 6.23 -3.08
C ALA A 273 15.65 5.05 -3.89
N LEU A 274 16.44 3.99 -4.10
CA LEU A 274 15.97 2.78 -4.79
C LEU A 274 14.83 2.10 -4.03
N ASN A 275 14.92 2.01 -2.69
CA ASN A 275 13.87 1.42 -1.87
C ASN A 275 12.57 2.24 -1.96
N VAL A 276 12.65 3.57 -1.90
CA VAL A 276 11.51 4.47 -2.12
C VAL A 276 10.91 4.25 -3.52
N LEU A 277 11.73 4.19 -4.57
CA LEU A 277 11.25 3.93 -5.93
C LEU A 277 10.60 2.54 -6.09
N GLN A 278 11.13 1.50 -5.43
CA GLN A 278 10.55 0.15 -5.45
C GLN A 278 9.25 0.08 -4.66
N ARG A 279 9.21 0.66 -3.47
CA ARG A 279 8.03 0.67 -2.58
C ARG A 279 6.89 1.49 -3.17
N PHE A 280 7.20 2.61 -3.83
CA PHE A 280 6.23 3.51 -4.44
C PHE A 280 6.19 3.42 -5.97
N LYS A 281 6.67 2.31 -6.54
CA LYS A 281 6.67 2.05 -8.00
C LYS A 281 5.29 2.26 -8.62
N PHE A 282 4.23 1.90 -7.87
CA PHE A 282 2.85 2.12 -8.27
C PHE A 282 2.54 3.61 -8.52
N LEU A 283 2.90 4.50 -7.60
CA LEU A 283 2.61 5.93 -7.70
C LEU A 283 3.36 6.59 -8.85
N PHE A 284 4.64 6.23 -9.05
CA PHE A 284 5.46 6.80 -10.13
C PHE A 284 5.03 6.31 -11.51
N ASN A 285 4.55 5.07 -11.61
CA ASN A 285 4.01 4.53 -12.86
C ASN A 285 2.53 4.87 -13.08
N LEU A 286 1.87 5.48 -12.09
CA LEU A 286 0.44 5.77 -12.15
C LEU A 286 0.07 6.69 -13.32
N PRO A 287 0.76 7.82 -13.59
CA PRO A 287 0.42 8.69 -14.73
C PRO A 287 0.49 7.96 -16.08
N LEU A 288 1.53 7.14 -16.28
CA LEU A 288 1.73 6.36 -17.51
C LEU A 288 0.69 5.24 -17.66
N ASN A 289 0.34 4.58 -16.57
CA ASN A 289 -0.71 3.56 -16.56
C ASN A 289 -2.08 4.17 -16.84
N ILE A 290 -2.35 5.35 -16.29
CA ILE A 290 -3.58 6.10 -16.56
C ILE A 290 -3.67 6.40 -18.05
N GLU A 291 -2.66 7.00 -18.67
CA GLU A 291 -2.66 7.27 -20.12
C GLU A 291 -2.87 6.00 -20.95
N ARG A 292 -2.15 4.92 -20.62
CA ARG A 292 -2.26 3.67 -21.36
C ARG A 292 -3.65 3.05 -21.25
N ASN A 293 -4.27 3.13 -20.07
CA ASN A 293 -5.61 2.58 -19.83
C ASN A 293 -6.69 3.48 -20.46
N ILE A 294 -6.49 4.79 -20.49
CA ILE A 294 -7.35 5.74 -21.22
C ILE A 294 -7.36 5.42 -22.72
N GLN A 295 -6.18 5.15 -23.31
CA GLN A 295 -6.06 4.76 -24.73
C GLN A 295 -6.75 3.42 -25.03
N LYS A 296 -6.77 2.50 -24.06
CA LYS A 296 -7.45 1.20 -24.20
C LYS A 296 -8.96 1.27 -23.97
N GLY A 297 -9.46 2.34 -23.34
CA GLY A 297 -10.86 2.47 -22.94
C GLY A 297 -11.22 1.76 -21.63
N ASP A 298 -10.22 1.28 -20.87
CA ASP A 298 -10.41 0.58 -19.59
C ASP A 298 -10.48 1.58 -18.42
N TYR A 299 -11.56 2.36 -18.38
CA TYR A 299 -11.72 3.45 -17.39
C TYR A 299 -11.94 2.95 -15.95
N ASP A 300 -12.52 1.74 -15.76
CA ASP A 300 -12.70 1.13 -14.43
C ASP A 300 -11.39 0.98 -13.66
N VAL A 301 -10.33 0.55 -14.37
CA VAL A 301 -9.01 0.31 -13.77
C VAL A 301 -8.39 1.64 -13.36
N VAL A 302 -8.56 2.69 -14.18
CA VAL A 302 -8.07 4.04 -13.88
C VAL A 302 -8.70 4.59 -12.60
N ILE A 303 -10.01 4.40 -12.43
CA ILE A 303 -10.76 4.87 -11.26
C ILE A 303 -10.28 4.17 -10.00
N ASN A 304 -10.18 2.83 -10.03
CA ASN A 304 -9.72 2.05 -8.88
C ASN A 304 -8.26 2.40 -8.52
N ASP A 305 -7.38 2.51 -9.51
CA ASP A 305 -5.98 2.89 -9.29
C ASP A 305 -5.87 4.32 -8.70
N TYR A 306 -6.73 5.25 -9.14
CA TYR A 306 -6.79 6.59 -8.59
C TYR A 306 -7.37 6.62 -7.16
N GLU A 307 -8.46 5.92 -6.87
CA GLU A 307 -9.01 5.83 -5.51
C GLU A 307 -8.01 5.22 -4.53
N LYS A 308 -7.31 4.17 -4.97
CA LYS A 308 -6.22 3.56 -4.20
C LYS A 308 -5.09 4.55 -3.97
N ALA A 309 -4.70 5.34 -4.98
CA ALA A 309 -3.70 6.38 -4.82
C ALA A 309 -4.16 7.50 -3.87
N LYS A 310 -5.42 7.93 -3.96
CA LYS A 310 -6.03 8.94 -3.10
C LYS A 310 -6.12 8.48 -1.64
N SER A 311 -6.48 7.22 -1.41
CA SER A 311 -6.53 6.61 -0.06
C SER A 311 -5.15 6.51 0.57
N LEU A 312 -4.15 6.09 -0.21
CA LEU A 312 -2.79 5.86 0.29
C LEU A 312 -1.98 7.17 0.44
N PHE A 313 -2.19 8.15 -0.44
CA PHE A 313 -1.32 9.34 -0.55
C PHE A 313 -2.02 10.68 -0.38
N GLY A 314 -3.35 10.71 -0.22
CA GLY A 314 -4.12 11.95 -0.12
C GLY A 314 -3.79 12.82 1.10
N LYS A 315 -3.10 12.26 2.12
CA LYS A 315 -2.66 12.99 3.33
C LYS A 315 -1.14 13.15 3.45
N THR A 316 -0.37 12.83 2.40
CA THR A 316 1.09 12.80 2.52
C THR A 316 1.70 14.21 2.46
N GLU A 317 2.61 14.52 3.40
CA GLU A 317 3.26 15.84 3.50
C GLU A 317 4.50 16.00 2.61
N VAL A 318 5.02 14.90 2.04
CA VAL A 318 6.24 14.88 1.23
C VAL A 318 6.03 15.60 -0.11
N GLN A 319 6.83 16.64 -0.36
CA GLN A 319 6.69 17.50 -1.55
C GLN A 319 6.85 16.78 -2.90
N VAL A 320 7.72 15.77 -2.97
CA VAL A 320 7.91 14.98 -4.20
C VAL A 320 6.63 14.25 -4.59
N PHE A 321 5.93 13.65 -3.62
CA PHE A 321 4.66 12.99 -3.88
C PHE A 321 3.56 13.99 -4.24
N LYS A 322 3.55 15.19 -3.66
CA LYS A 322 2.61 16.25 -4.07
C LYS A 322 2.76 16.66 -5.53
N LYS A 323 4.01 16.80 -6.03
CA LYS A 323 4.24 17.10 -7.45
C LYS A 323 3.74 16.00 -8.38
N TYR A 324 4.05 14.73 -8.07
CA TYR A 324 3.56 13.60 -8.86
C TYR A 324 2.04 13.46 -8.78
N TYR A 325 1.47 13.66 -7.60
CA TYR A 325 0.03 13.62 -7.39
C TYR A 325 -0.68 14.75 -8.16
N ALA A 326 -0.10 15.95 -8.25
CA ALA A 326 -0.62 17.04 -9.07
C ALA A 326 -0.63 16.69 -10.58
N GLU A 327 0.40 16.00 -11.08
CA GLU A 327 0.40 15.49 -12.46
C GLU A 327 -0.71 14.45 -12.67
N VAL A 328 -0.90 13.53 -11.71
CA VAL A 328 -1.99 12.54 -11.74
C VAL A 328 -3.36 13.23 -11.78
N GLU A 329 -3.60 14.22 -10.92
CA GLU A 329 -4.85 15.00 -10.92
C GLU A 329 -5.06 15.73 -12.25
N THR A 330 -4.02 16.30 -12.85
CA THR A 330 -4.11 16.97 -14.16
C THR A 330 -4.54 15.99 -15.26
N ARG A 331 -4.01 14.76 -15.26
CA ARG A 331 -4.43 13.71 -16.22
C ARG A 331 -5.85 13.22 -15.98
N ILE A 332 -6.27 13.19 -14.72
CA ILE A 332 -7.64 12.81 -14.36
C ILE A 332 -8.63 13.91 -14.74
N GLU A 333 -8.26 15.19 -14.64
CA GLU A 333 -9.08 16.28 -15.14
C GLU A 333 -9.28 16.17 -16.66
N ALA A 334 -8.21 15.91 -17.42
CA ALA A 334 -8.32 15.64 -18.85
C ALA A 334 -9.21 14.43 -19.16
N LEU A 335 -9.19 13.39 -18.31
CA LEU A 335 -10.10 12.26 -18.43
C LEU A 335 -11.56 12.64 -18.11
N ARG A 336 -11.80 13.51 -17.11
CA ARG A 336 -13.14 14.03 -16.79
C ARG A 336 -13.72 14.79 -17.98
N GLU A 337 -12.93 15.66 -18.61
CA GLU A 337 -13.35 16.39 -19.82
C GLU A 337 -13.65 15.43 -20.98
N LEU A 338 -12.77 14.47 -21.25
CA LEU A 338 -12.98 13.49 -22.33
C LEU A 338 -14.23 12.62 -22.10
N LEU A 339 -14.47 12.18 -20.86
CA LEU A 339 -15.67 11.41 -20.51
C LEU A 339 -16.93 12.27 -20.59
N LEU A 340 -16.85 13.56 -20.28
CA LEU A 340 -17.96 14.50 -20.45
C LEU A 340 -18.28 14.70 -21.93
N ASP A 341 -17.28 14.91 -22.78
CA ASP A 341 -17.47 15.05 -24.23
C ASP A 341 -18.10 13.78 -24.82
N LYS A 342 -17.60 12.59 -24.46
CA LYS A 342 -18.19 11.31 -24.88
C LYS A 342 -19.61 11.09 -24.36
N LEU A 343 -19.97 11.68 -23.23
CA LEU A 343 -21.33 11.63 -22.70
C LEU A 343 -22.28 12.58 -23.46
N LEU A 344 -21.74 13.70 -23.95
CA LEU A 344 -22.46 14.70 -24.73
C LEU A 344 -22.59 14.30 -26.23
N GLU A 345 -21.77 13.36 -26.71
CA GLU A 345 -21.92 12.75 -28.04
C GLU A 345 -23.18 11.85 -28.13
N THR A 346 -24.30 12.46 -28.49
CA THR A 346 -25.53 11.74 -28.87
C THR A 346 -25.47 11.32 -30.35
N PRO A 347 -25.81 10.06 -30.74
CA PRO A 347 -26.56 9.05 -30.00
C PRO A 347 -25.69 7.98 -29.31
N SER A 348 -25.51 8.11 -28.00
CA SER A 348 -24.91 7.08 -27.13
C SER A 348 -25.97 6.10 -26.60
N THR A 349 -25.63 4.83 -26.39
CA THR A 349 -26.57 3.88 -25.78
C THR A 349 -26.85 4.23 -24.32
N LEU A 350 -28.04 3.89 -23.82
CA LEU A 350 -28.41 4.12 -22.42
C LEU A 350 -27.47 3.38 -21.44
N HIS A 351 -26.85 2.28 -21.86
CA HIS A 351 -25.86 1.55 -21.06
C HIS A 351 -24.54 2.33 -20.96
N ASP A 352 -24.06 2.88 -22.07
CA ASP A 352 -22.85 3.71 -22.11
C ASP A 352 -23.04 5.01 -21.33
N GLN A 353 -24.21 5.66 -21.47
CA GLN A 353 -24.58 6.85 -20.67
C GLN A 353 -24.54 6.54 -19.16
N LYS A 354 -25.12 5.41 -18.74
CA LYS A 354 -25.05 4.96 -17.34
C LYS A 354 -23.61 4.70 -16.88
N ARG A 355 -22.79 4.07 -17.72
CA ARG A 355 -21.40 3.73 -17.44
C ARG A 355 -20.52 4.98 -17.30
N TYR A 356 -20.65 5.95 -18.20
CA TYR A 356 -19.92 7.21 -18.14
C TYR A 356 -20.37 8.10 -16.97
N ILE A 357 -21.66 8.14 -16.64
CA ILE A 357 -22.16 8.84 -15.45
C ILE A 357 -21.57 8.23 -14.17
N ARG A 358 -21.47 6.90 -14.09
CA ARG A 358 -20.82 6.20 -12.97
C ARG A 358 -19.35 6.62 -12.85
N TYR A 359 -18.61 6.60 -13.96
CA TYR A 359 -17.21 7.00 -13.98
C TYR A 359 -16.97 8.44 -13.58
N LEU A 360 -17.79 9.36 -14.06
CA LEU A 360 -17.69 10.77 -13.70
C LEU A 360 -18.06 11.02 -12.22
N SER A 361 -18.99 10.23 -11.67
CA SER A 361 -19.33 10.27 -10.25
C SER A 361 -18.20 9.75 -9.37
N ASP A 362 -17.60 8.61 -9.73
CA ASP A 362 -16.51 7.98 -8.98
C ASP A 362 -15.23 8.83 -9.05
N LEU A 363 -14.98 9.47 -10.21
CA LEU A 363 -13.92 10.47 -10.37
C LEU A 363 -14.20 11.78 -9.65
N HIS A 364 -15.34 11.97 -8.97
CA HIS A 364 -15.71 13.20 -8.28
C HIS A 364 -15.65 14.46 -9.19
N ALA A 365 -16.21 14.36 -10.40
CA ALA A 365 -16.27 15.51 -11.30
C ALA A 365 -17.06 16.68 -10.67
N PRO A 366 -16.66 17.95 -10.91
CA PRO A 366 -17.40 19.10 -10.41
C PRO A 366 -18.78 19.20 -11.08
N GLY A 367 -19.84 19.23 -10.27
CA GLY A 367 -21.22 19.36 -10.74
C GLY A 367 -21.99 18.04 -10.75
N ASP A 368 -23.03 17.97 -11.58
CA ASP A 368 -23.88 16.78 -11.72
C ASP A 368 -23.88 16.30 -13.20
N PRO A 369 -22.97 15.38 -13.55
CA PRO A 369 -22.83 14.86 -14.90
C PRO A 369 -24.11 14.18 -15.42
N ALA A 370 -24.89 13.56 -14.53
CA ALA A 370 -26.15 12.91 -14.92
C ALA A 370 -27.17 13.95 -15.41
N TRP A 371 -27.22 15.12 -14.77
CA TRP A 371 -28.09 16.21 -15.20
C TRP A 371 -27.65 16.85 -16.51
N GLN A 372 -26.34 17.00 -16.74
CA GLN A 372 -25.83 17.49 -18.02
C GLN A 372 -26.19 16.53 -19.16
N CYS A 373 -26.11 15.21 -18.94
CA CYS A 373 -26.58 14.21 -19.90
C CYS A 373 -28.09 14.32 -20.17
N ILE A 374 -28.92 14.47 -19.14
CA ILE A 374 -30.36 14.67 -19.30
C ILE A 374 -30.65 15.95 -20.13
N GLY A 375 -29.95 17.04 -19.84
CA GLY A 375 -30.06 18.28 -20.62
C GLY A 375 -29.66 18.11 -22.08
N ALA A 376 -28.57 17.40 -22.35
CA ALA A 376 -28.11 17.10 -23.71
C ALA A 376 -29.09 16.19 -24.47
N GLN A 377 -29.60 15.14 -23.82
CA GLN A 377 -30.62 14.25 -24.40
C GLN A 377 -31.90 15.01 -24.73
N HIS A 378 -32.33 15.93 -23.86
CA HIS A 378 -33.47 16.82 -24.10
C HIS A 378 -33.25 17.69 -25.35
N GLN A 379 -32.12 18.39 -25.43
CA GLN A 379 -31.78 19.23 -26.59
C GLN A 379 -31.67 18.41 -27.87
N TRP A 380 -31.08 17.22 -27.81
CA TRP A 380 -30.95 16.33 -28.95
C TRP A 380 -32.32 15.85 -29.45
N ILE A 381 -33.25 15.47 -28.57
CA ILE A 381 -34.62 15.09 -28.98
C ILE A 381 -35.30 16.25 -29.70
N LEU A 382 -35.20 17.47 -29.15
CA LEU A 382 -35.77 18.67 -29.79
C LEU A 382 -35.13 18.94 -31.16
N GLN A 383 -33.80 18.82 -31.28
CA GLN A 383 -33.09 18.96 -32.55
C GLN A 383 -33.54 17.89 -33.56
N LEU A 384 -33.74 16.65 -33.13
CA LEU A 384 -34.21 15.57 -34.00
C LEU A 384 -35.62 15.85 -34.55
N MET A 385 -36.50 16.40 -33.70
CA MET A 385 -37.84 16.84 -34.10
C MET A 385 -37.79 18.04 -35.07
N HIS A 386 -36.88 18.99 -34.83
CA HIS A 386 -36.64 20.11 -35.74
C HIS A 386 -36.04 19.67 -37.08
N ASN A 387 -35.09 18.72 -37.09
CA ASN A 387 -34.54 18.14 -38.31
C ASN A 387 -35.61 17.39 -39.12
N CYS A 388 -36.52 16.68 -38.43
CA CYS A 388 -37.67 16.05 -39.07
C CYS A 388 -38.56 17.08 -39.76
N LYS A 389 -38.84 18.21 -39.09
CA LYS A 389 -39.54 19.36 -39.70
C LYS A 389 -38.79 19.90 -40.91
N GLU A 390 -37.49 20.16 -40.81
CA GLU A 390 -36.72 20.72 -41.91
C GLU A 390 -36.68 19.80 -43.13
N SER A 391 -36.55 18.49 -42.91
CA SER A 391 -36.64 17.48 -43.97
C SER A 391 -37.99 17.53 -44.68
N TYR A 392 -39.09 17.65 -43.93
CA TYR A 392 -40.43 17.80 -44.49
C TYR A 392 -40.57 19.08 -45.33
N VAL A 393 -40.12 20.23 -44.81
CA VAL A 393 -40.19 21.52 -45.54
C VAL A 393 -39.33 21.49 -46.81
N LYS A 394 -38.15 20.85 -46.78
CA LYS A 394 -37.28 20.68 -47.96
C LYS A 394 -37.92 19.77 -49.02
N GLU A 395 -38.52 18.65 -48.62
CA GLU A 395 -39.23 17.74 -49.53
C GLU A 395 -40.48 18.38 -50.16
N GLN A 396 -41.11 19.33 -49.47
CA GLN A 396 -42.25 20.09 -49.98
C GLN A 396 -41.80 21.13 -51.03
N LYS A 397 -40.69 21.85 -50.79
CA LYS A 397 -40.11 22.82 -51.72
C LYS A 397 -39.44 22.17 -52.94
N GLY A 398 -38.86 20.97 -52.79
CA GLY A 398 -38.14 20.28 -53.87
C GLY A 398 -39.03 19.79 -55.02
N LYS A 399 -40.34 19.62 -54.78
CA LYS A 399 -41.31 19.25 -55.83
C LYS A 399 -41.77 20.44 -56.69
N ASP A 400 -41.50 21.67 -56.27
CA ASP A 400 -41.91 22.88 -57.00
C ASP A 400 -40.94 23.27 -58.14
N ILE A 401 -39.78 22.63 -58.26
CA ILE A 401 -38.78 22.95 -59.31
C ILE A 401 -38.95 22.06 -60.57
N PHE A 402 -39.77 21.01 -60.51
CA PHE A 402 -39.87 19.99 -61.58
C PHE A 402 -41.19 20.00 -62.37
N PHE A 403 -41.82 21.17 -62.55
CA PHE A 403 -42.84 21.34 -63.59
C PHE A 403 -42.77 22.73 -64.26
N PRO A 404 -41.97 22.90 -65.33
CA PRO A 404 -42.23 23.94 -66.31
C PRO A 404 -43.15 23.39 -67.42
N MET A 405 -44.32 24.01 -67.53
CA MET A 405 -44.98 24.43 -68.78
C MET A 405 -44.88 23.48 -69.99
N LEU A 406 -45.98 22.83 -70.34
CA LEU A 406 -46.38 22.60 -71.74
C LEU A 406 -47.90 22.59 -71.84
N ASP A 407 -48.34 23.25 -72.90
CA ASP A 407 -49.67 23.75 -73.22
C ASP A 407 -50.56 22.67 -73.89
N LEU A 408 -51.87 22.93 -73.86
CA LEU A 408 -52.90 22.66 -74.89
C LEU A 408 -52.80 21.39 -75.78
N ASP A 409 -53.67 20.39 -75.53
CA ASP A 409 -54.71 19.98 -76.52
C ASP A 409 -55.62 18.85 -75.98
N SER A 410 -56.87 18.90 -76.44
CA SER A 410 -57.97 17.98 -76.17
C SER A 410 -57.70 16.54 -76.64
N ASP A 411 -58.12 15.52 -75.88
CA ASP A 411 -59.21 14.64 -76.34
C ASP A 411 -59.72 13.60 -75.33
N VAL A 412 -60.99 13.28 -75.56
CA VAL A 412 -61.95 12.42 -74.86
C VAL A 412 -61.50 10.96 -74.65
N ARG A 413 -61.56 10.45 -73.41
CA ARG A 413 -62.17 9.13 -73.07
C ARG A 413 -62.17 8.80 -71.56
N PRO A 414 -63.32 8.40 -70.97
CA PRO A 414 -63.37 7.84 -69.62
C PRO A 414 -63.08 6.34 -69.61
N SER A 415 -62.30 5.86 -68.62
CA SER A 415 -62.07 4.43 -68.39
C SER A 415 -62.97 3.88 -67.27
N PRO A 416 -63.39 2.61 -67.34
CA PRO A 416 -64.62 2.15 -66.70
C PRO A 416 -64.43 1.37 -65.39
N ILE A 417 -65.54 1.39 -64.65
CA ILE A 417 -66.05 0.54 -63.56
C ILE A 417 -65.41 -0.86 -63.50
N GLY A 418 -64.84 -1.19 -62.32
CA GLY A 418 -64.33 -2.51 -61.97
C GLY A 418 -65.45 -3.48 -61.58
N HIS A 419 -65.50 -4.62 -62.27
CA HIS A 419 -66.47 -5.69 -62.09
C HIS A 419 -66.11 -6.59 -60.90
N LEU A 420 -67.12 -6.92 -60.11
CA LEU A 420 -67.13 -7.96 -59.09
C LEU A 420 -67.03 -9.36 -59.74
N SER A 421 -66.25 -10.27 -59.16
CA SER A 421 -66.39 -11.71 -59.41
C SER A 421 -66.05 -12.54 -58.17
N GLN A 422 -67.09 -13.22 -57.65
CA GLN A 422 -66.99 -14.33 -56.72
C GLN A 422 -66.66 -15.61 -57.49
N THR A 423 -65.79 -16.47 -56.95
CA THR A 423 -65.97 -17.95 -56.97
C THR A 423 -65.17 -18.60 -55.84
N ALA A 424 -65.75 -19.64 -55.26
CA ALA A 424 -65.32 -20.32 -54.04
C ALA A 424 -64.38 -21.53 -54.26
N SER A 425 -63.73 -21.94 -53.15
CA SER A 425 -63.35 -23.31 -52.75
C SER A 425 -62.04 -23.95 -53.26
N LEU A 426 -61.04 -24.13 -52.38
CA LEU A 426 -60.64 -25.41 -51.74
C LEU A 426 -59.31 -25.28 -50.95
N LYS A 427 -59.09 -26.23 -50.03
CA LYS A 427 -58.22 -26.20 -48.84
C LYS A 427 -56.69 -26.31 -49.08
N ARG A 428 -55.96 -25.78 -48.08
CA ARG A 428 -54.74 -26.32 -47.40
C ARG A 428 -53.36 -25.81 -47.87
N GLY A 429 -52.62 -25.19 -46.95
CA GLY A 429 -51.15 -25.28 -46.88
C GLY A 429 -50.35 -23.98 -46.74
N SER A 430 -50.20 -23.50 -45.50
CA SER A 430 -49.02 -22.82 -44.93
C SER A 430 -47.92 -22.31 -45.89
N SER A 431 -47.80 -20.99 -46.02
CA SER A 431 -46.51 -20.27 -45.93
C SER A 431 -46.77 -18.79 -45.64
N PHE A 432 -46.37 -18.34 -44.45
CA PHE A 432 -46.38 -16.94 -44.05
C PHE A 432 -45.26 -16.21 -44.80
N GLN A 433 -45.60 -15.37 -45.77
CA GLN A 433 -44.71 -14.32 -46.27
C GLN A 433 -45.41 -12.97 -46.13
N SER A 434 -44.87 -12.16 -45.22
CA SER A 434 -45.11 -10.74 -45.06
C SER A 434 -44.72 -10.01 -46.35
N GLY A 435 -45.69 -9.41 -47.04
CA GLY A 435 -45.44 -8.78 -48.33
C GLY A 435 -46.56 -7.85 -48.81
N ARG A 436 -47.28 -7.18 -47.91
CA ARG A 436 -48.39 -6.27 -48.27
C ARG A 436 -48.32 -4.83 -47.71
N ASP A 437 -47.24 -4.44 -47.05
CA ASP A 437 -47.19 -3.11 -46.38
C ASP A 437 -46.53 -1.97 -47.21
N ASP A 438 -45.85 -2.25 -48.32
CA ASP A 438 -45.08 -1.20 -49.03
C ASP A 438 -45.87 -0.40 -50.08
N ALA A 439 -47.06 -0.86 -50.51
CA ALA A 439 -47.86 -0.17 -51.53
C ALA A 439 -48.57 1.10 -51.02
N TRP A 440 -48.83 1.19 -49.70
CA TRP A 440 -49.52 2.32 -49.08
C TRP A 440 -48.61 3.53 -48.86
N ARG A 441 -47.30 3.31 -48.64
CA ARG A 441 -46.34 4.39 -48.36
C ARG A 441 -46.03 5.29 -49.56
N TYR A 442 -46.16 4.77 -50.78
CA TYR A 442 -45.94 5.57 -52.01
C TYR A 442 -47.14 6.44 -52.41
N LYS A 443 -48.32 6.24 -51.79
CA LYS A 443 -49.54 7.02 -52.06
C LYS A 443 -50.00 7.91 -50.90
N ALA A 444 -49.36 7.82 -49.73
CA ALA A 444 -49.74 8.61 -48.56
C ALA A 444 -49.34 10.09 -48.71
N PRO A 445 -50.20 11.06 -48.33
CA PRO A 445 -49.84 12.47 -48.29
C PRO A 445 -48.61 12.71 -47.42
N GLN A 446 -47.72 13.62 -47.84
CA GLN A 446 -46.48 13.92 -47.12
C GLN A 446 -46.73 14.37 -45.67
N GLN A 447 -47.89 14.99 -45.39
CA GLN A 447 -48.30 15.37 -44.03
C GLN A 447 -48.49 14.15 -43.11
N VAL A 448 -49.06 13.06 -43.63
CA VAL A 448 -49.29 11.81 -42.86
C VAL A 448 -47.95 11.11 -42.59
N VAL A 449 -47.08 11.04 -43.61
CA VAL A 449 -45.74 10.46 -43.48
C VAL A 449 -44.88 11.25 -42.49
N PHE A 450 -45.00 12.58 -42.47
CA PHE A 450 -44.34 13.43 -41.49
C PHE A 450 -44.82 13.14 -40.06
N VAL A 451 -46.14 13.08 -39.84
CA VAL A 451 -46.72 12.80 -38.52
C VAL A 451 -46.30 11.41 -38.04
N GLU A 452 -46.31 10.40 -38.91
CA GLU A 452 -45.80 9.06 -38.57
C GLU A 452 -44.31 9.06 -38.20
N LYS A 453 -43.46 9.72 -38.99
CA LYS A 453 -42.02 9.82 -38.70
C LYS A 453 -41.78 10.52 -37.36
N LEU A 454 -42.48 11.63 -37.10
CA LEU A 454 -42.34 12.43 -35.89
C LEU A 454 -42.82 11.68 -34.64
N THR A 455 -44.00 11.03 -34.71
CA THR A 455 -44.55 10.23 -33.61
C THR A 455 -43.69 9.01 -33.32
N LYS A 456 -43.23 8.27 -34.34
CA LYS A 456 -42.30 7.13 -34.17
C LYS A 456 -40.98 7.58 -33.51
N LEU A 457 -40.44 8.74 -33.90
CA LEU A 457 -39.23 9.30 -33.30
C LEU A 457 -39.42 9.55 -31.80
N VAL A 458 -40.48 10.25 -31.40
CA VAL A 458 -40.74 10.54 -29.97
C VAL A 458 -40.98 9.25 -29.19
N VAL A 459 -41.79 8.33 -29.71
CA VAL A 459 -42.05 7.03 -29.05
C VAL A 459 -40.78 6.19 -28.91
N SER A 460 -39.81 6.32 -29.82
CA SER A 460 -38.54 5.59 -29.72
C SER A 460 -37.56 6.18 -28.69
N GLN A 461 -37.50 7.51 -28.55
CA GLN A 461 -36.48 8.19 -27.74
C GLN A 461 -36.95 8.53 -26.33
N LEU A 462 -38.23 8.86 -26.15
CA LEU A 462 -38.78 9.27 -24.87
C LEU A 462 -38.74 8.16 -23.80
N PRO A 463 -38.94 6.85 -24.09
CA PRO A 463 -38.77 5.80 -23.10
C PRO A 463 -37.36 5.73 -22.51
N ASN A 464 -36.33 5.95 -23.33
CA ASN A 464 -34.94 5.94 -22.86
C ASN A 464 -34.66 7.17 -21.98
N PHE A 465 -35.15 8.34 -22.38
CA PHE A 465 -35.06 9.57 -21.59
C PHE A 465 -35.78 9.46 -20.23
N TRP A 466 -36.99 8.89 -20.22
CA TRP A 466 -37.75 8.65 -19.00
C TRP A 466 -37.09 7.61 -18.08
N LYS A 467 -36.58 6.50 -18.64
CA LYS A 467 -35.80 5.50 -17.89
C LYS A 467 -34.53 6.11 -17.29
N LEU A 468 -33.84 7.00 -18.01
CA LEU A 468 -32.67 7.72 -17.50
C LEU A 468 -33.03 8.59 -16.29
N TRP A 469 -34.15 9.32 -16.37
CA TRP A 469 -34.67 10.10 -15.24
C TRP A 469 -35.07 9.25 -14.03
N ILE A 470 -35.81 8.15 -14.23
CA ILE A 470 -36.16 7.22 -13.13
C ILE A 470 -34.87 6.68 -12.49
N SER A 471 -33.88 6.32 -13.31
CA SER A 471 -32.58 5.84 -12.82
C SER A 471 -31.87 6.92 -11.97
N TYR A 472 -31.99 8.19 -12.34
CA TYR A 472 -31.43 9.34 -11.62
C TYR A 472 -32.14 9.61 -10.29
N VAL A 473 -33.48 9.61 -10.29
CA VAL A 473 -34.31 9.80 -9.08
C VAL A 473 -34.11 8.67 -8.07
N ASN A 474 -34.07 7.43 -8.56
CA ASN A 474 -33.82 6.26 -7.73
C ASN A 474 -32.33 6.16 -7.31
N GLY A 475 -31.46 6.92 -7.96
CA GLY A 475 -30.01 6.93 -7.79
C GLY A 475 -29.29 5.66 -8.24
N SER A 476 -29.99 4.78 -8.97
CA SER A 476 -29.44 3.59 -9.64
C SER A 476 -28.38 3.93 -10.70
N LEU A 477 -28.26 5.19 -11.12
CA LEU A 477 -27.15 5.65 -11.95
C LEU A 477 -25.79 5.58 -11.23
N PHE A 478 -25.79 5.59 -9.90
CA PHE A 478 -24.59 5.72 -9.08
C PHE A 478 -24.20 4.43 -8.35
N SER A 479 -25.12 3.45 -8.23
CA SER A 479 -24.78 2.10 -7.74
C SER A 479 -25.73 1.03 -8.27
N GLU A 480 -25.17 -0.13 -8.61
CA GLU A 480 -25.92 -1.31 -9.05
C GLU A 480 -26.37 -2.16 -7.85
N THR A 481 -25.59 -2.12 -6.78
CA THR A 481 -25.92 -2.59 -5.44
C THR A 481 -26.48 -1.42 -4.63
N ALA A 482 -27.67 -1.57 -4.05
CA ALA A 482 -28.36 -0.57 -3.23
C ALA A 482 -27.67 -0.32 -1.87
N GLU A 483 -26.35 -0.19 -1.85
CA GLU A 483 -25.57 0.16 -0.67
C GLU A 483 -25.69 1.68 -0.43
N LYS A 484 -26.00 2.05 0.82
CA LYS A 484 -26.24 3.44 1.23
C LYS A 484 -24.92 4.23 1.23
N SER A 485 -24.46 4.66 0.05
CA SER A 485 -23.33 5.60 -0.05
C SER A 485 -23.81 7.05 0.19
N GLY A 486 -22.96 7.90 0.79
CA GLY A 486 -23.30 9.31 0.99
C GLY A 486 -23.53 10.10 -0.31
N GLN A 487 -23.03 9.60 -1.44
CA GLN A 487 -23.27 10.13 -2.79
C GLN A 487 -24.72 9.89 -3.25
N MET A 488 -25.29 8.71 -2.97
CA MET A 488 -26.68 8.36 -3.29
C MET A 488 -27.67 9.34 -2.65
N GLU A 489 -27.46 9.71 -1.38
CA GLU A 489 -28.33 10.66 -0.67
C GLU A 489 -28.20 12.10 -1.18
N ARG A 490 -27.02 12.52 -1.64
CA ARG A 490 -26.84 13.82 -2.32
C ARG A 490 -27.54 13.86 -3.67
N SER A 491 -27.39 12.81 -4.48
CA SER A 491 -28.06 12.71 -5.78
C SER A 491 -29.59 12.70 -5.64
N LYS A 492 -30.15 12.00 -4.64
CA LYS A 492 -31.60 12.04 -4.35
C LYS A 492 -32.09 13.42 -3.95
N LYS A 493 -31.32 14.18 -3.16
CA LYS A 493 -31.66 15.57 -2.80
C LYS A 493 -31.62 16.50 -4.03
N ASN A 494 -30.60 16.37 -4.87
CA ASN A 494 -30.49 17.13 -6.12
C ASN A 494 -31.63 16.78 -7.10
N ALA A 495 -31.99 15.50 -7.20
CA ALA A 495 -33.10 15.04 -8.03
C ALA A 495 -34.45 15.62 -7.58
N ARG A 496 -34.70 15.69 -6.27
CA ARG A 496 -35.89 16.34 -5.72
C ARG A 496 -35.95 17.82 -6.06
N GLN A 497 -34.82 18.52 -6.00
CA GLN A 497 -34.75 19.94 -6.36
C GLN A 497 -35.01 20.18 -7.85
N ARG A 498 -34.57 19.26 -8.71
CA ARG A 498 -34.65 19.36 -10.18
C ARG A 498 -35.89 18.70 -10.80
N GLN A 499 -36.76 18.11 -9.99
CA GLN A 499 -37.99 17.46 -10.46
C GLN A 499 -38.88 18.41 -11.26
N ASN A 500 -38.98 19.67 -10.85
CA ASN A 500 -39.75 20.68 -11.56
C ASN A 500 -39.12 21.05 -12.91
N ASP A 501 -37.79 21.07 -12.99
CA ASP A 501 -37.08 21.39 -14.23
C ASP A 501 -37.20 20.25 -15.25
N PHE A 502 -37.12 19.01 -14.78
CA PHE A 502 -37.36 17.85 -15.63
C PHE A 502 -38.81 17.79 -16.13
N LYS A 503 -39.79 18.13 -15.28
CA LYS A 503 -41.19 18.28 -15.69
C LYS A 503 -41.33 19.29 -16.83
N LYS A 504 -40.63 20.43 -16.75
CA LYS A 504 -40.60 21.43 -17.84
C LYS A 504 -39.99 20.88 -19.13
N MET A 505 -38.91 20.10 -19.06
CA MET A 505 -38.28 19.48 -20.25
C MET A 505 -39.23 18.51 -20.97
N ILE A 506 -39.91 17.63 -20.23
CA ILE A 506 -40.92 16.73 -20.84
C ILE A 506 -42.04 17.55 -21.43
N GLN A 507 -42.52 18.54 -20.68
CA GLN A 507 -43.56 19.43 -21.15
C GLN A 507 -43.15 20.10 -22.47
N GLU A 508 -41.92 20.60 -22.60
CA GLU A 508 -41.40 21.21 -23.83
C GLU A 508 -41.37 20.23 -25.02
N VAL A 509 -40.92 18.98 -24.81
CA VAL A 509 -40.95 17.94 -25.85
C VAL A 509 -42.38 17.62 -26.30
N MET A 510 -43.32 17.48 -25.36
CA MET A 510 -44.74 17.22 -25.67
C MET A 510 -45.38 18.40 -26.41
N HIS A 511 -45.11 19.63 -25.96
CA HIS A 511 -45.61 20.84 -26.64
C HIS A 511 -45.03 20.96 -28.04
N SER A 512 -43.73 20.68 -28.22
CA SER A 512 -43.09 20.70 -29.54
C SER A 512 -43.73 19.67 -30.47
N LEU A 513 -44.01 18.46 -29.99
CA LEU A 513 -44.70 17.41 -30.76
C LEU A 513 -46.07 17.88 -31.22
N VAL A 514 -46.89 18.37 -30.29
CA VAL A 514 -48.26 18.83 -30.60
C VAL A 514 -48.25 20.04 -31.53
N LYS A 515 -47.36 21.02 -31.30
CA LYS A 515 -47.24 22.20 -32.16
C LYS A 515 -46.79 21.86 -33.57
N LEU A 516 -45.85 20.91 -33.74
CA LEU A 516 -45.42 20.44 -35.06
C LEU A 516 -46.53 19.67 -35.79
N ILE A 517 -47.32 18.86 -35.08
CA ILE A 517 -48.48 18.16 -35.67
C ILE A 517 -49.58 19.17 -36.07
N ARG A 518 -49.89 20.14 -35.19
CA ARG A 518 -50.82 21.23 -35.50
C ARG A 518 -50.33 22.07 -36.68
N GLY A 519 -49.05 22.36 -36.77
CA GLY A 519 -48.45 23.08 -37.90
C GLY A 519 -48.58 22.35 -39.24
N ALA A 520 -48.58 21.02 -39.25
CA ALA A 520 -48.75 20.21 -40.45
C ALA A 520 -50.21 20.01 -40.88
N LEU A 521 -51.14 19.93 -39.92
CA LEU A 521 -52.53 19.49 -40.15
C LEU A 521 -53.60 20.55 -39.87
N LEU A 522 -53.35 21.42 -38.89
CA LEU A 522 -54.29 22.43 -38.38
C LEU A 522 -53.63 23.82 -38.18
N PRO A 523 -53.03 24.45 -39.21
CA PRO A 523 -52.21 25.66 -39.03
C PRO A 523 -52.99 26.84 -38.44
N PHE A 524 -54.32 26.88 -38.65
CA PHE A 524 -55.25 27.89 -38.16
C PHE A 524 -55.51 27.84 -36.65
N THR A 525 -55.07 26.78 -35.96
CA THR A 525 -55.17 26.65 -34.49
C THR A 525 -53.96 27.22 -33.75
N LEU A 526 -52.92 27.66 -34.48
CA LEU A 526 -51.68 28.24 -33.92
C LEU A 526 -51.78 29.77 -33.80
N ARG A 527 -51.24 30.34 -32.70
CA ARG A 527 -51.14 31.80 -32.54
C ARG A 527 -50.13 32.40 -33.53
N GLU A 528 -50.32 33.65 -33.95
CA GLU A 528 -49.49 34.32 -34.99
C GLU A 528 -47.95 34.21 -34.80
N GLY A 529 -47.46 34.25 -33.56
CA GLY A 529 -46.04 34.05 -33.25
C GLY A 529 -45.55 32.60 -33.37
N GLU A 530 -46.43 31.62 -33.09
CA GLU A 530 -46.13 30.19 -33.15
C GLU A 530 -46.22 29.66 -34.59
N SER A 531 -47.06 30.28 -35.43
CA SER A 531 -47.20 29.96 -36.84
C SER A 531 -45.93 30.20 -37.65
N ARG A 532 -45.04 31.12 -37.25
CA ARG A 532 -43.74 31.33 -37.92
C ARG A 532 -42.71 30.24 -37.59
N GLN A 533 -42.78 29.66 -36.39
CA GLN A 533 -41.79 28.69 -35.89
C GLN A 533 -42.24 27.23 -36.05
N TYR A 534 -43.54 26.96 -36.01
CA TYR A 534 -44.08 25.59 -36.04
C TYR A 534 -45.05 25.33 -37.20
N GLY A 535 -45.47 26.35 -37.95
CA GLY A 535 -46.39 26.22 -39.08
C GLY A 535 -46.01 27.10 -40.27
N GLY A 536 -47.01 27.48 -41.08
CA GLY A 536 -46.83 28.35 -42.25
C GLY A 536 -46.28 27.67 -43.50
N TRP A 537 -46.39 26.34 -43.58
CA TRP A 537 -46.01 25.56 -44.76
C TRP A 537 -47.21 25.52 -45.71
N GLU A 538 -47.06 26.00 -46.95
CA GLU A 538 -48.19 26.17 -47.88
C GLU A 538 -49.00 24.88 -48.03
N MET A 539 -50.30 24.96 -47.71
CA MET A 539 -51.23 23.84 -47.77
C MET A 539 -51.86 23.82 -49.17
N LYS A 540 -51.38 22.95 -50.07
CA LYS A 540 -51.92 22.86 -51.45
C LYS A 540 -53.19 22.01 -51.55
N SER A 541 -53.51 21.17 -50.55
CA SER A 541 -54.74 20.35 -50.54
C SER A 541 -55.15 19.96 -49.12
N GLU A 542 -56.45 20.02 -48.84
CA GLU A 542 -57.02 19.47 -47.60
C GLU A 542 -56.91 17.93 -47.59
N LEU A 543 -56.57 17.35 -46.44
CA LEU A 543 -56.51 15.90 -46.27
C LEU A 543 -57.91 15.30 -46.29
N SER A 544 -58.09 14.17 -46.98
CA SER A 544 -59.35 13.44 -46.93
C SER A 544 -59.64 12.88 -45.53
N GLY A 545 -60.92 12.68 -45.22
CA GLY A 545 -61.36 12.13 -43.92
C GLY A 545 -60.68 10.79 -43.56
N GLN A 546 -60.42 9.93 -44.54
CA GLN A 546 -59.74 8.64 -44.33
C GLN A 546 -58.29 8.80 -43.81
N TRP A 547 -57.55 9.78 -44.32
CA TRP A 547 -56.19 10.08 -43.86
C TRP A 547 -56.18 10.74 -42.48
N LEU A 548 -57.19 11.57 -42.17
CA LEU A 548 -57.36 12.13 -40.83
C LEU A 548 -57.66 11.04 -39.79
N THR A 549 -58.52 10.07 -40.11
CA THR A 549 -58.76 8.89 -39.25
C THR A 549 -57.48 8.10 -38.98
N HIS A 550 -56.64 7.89 -40.00
CA HIS A 550 -55.34 7.22 -39.84
C HIS A 550 -54.39 8.01 -38.93
N VAL A 551 -54.34 9.33 -39.07
CA VAL A 551 -53.54 10.20 -38.21
C VAL A 551 -54.05 10.17 -36.76
N ILE A 552 -55.37 10.24 -36.55
CA ILE A 552 -55.98 10.11 -35.21
C ILE A 552 -55.57 8.79 -34.57
N GLN A 553 -55.63 7.68 -35.32
CA GLN A 553 -55.20 6.39 -34.80
C GLN A 553 -53.70 6.36 -34.45
N THR A 554 -52.85 6.97 -35.27
CA THR A 554 -51.40 7.07 -35.02
C THR A 554 -51.09 7.89 -33.75
N VAL A 555 -51.78 9.02 -33.56
CA VAL A 555 -51.63 9.86 -32.37
C VAL A 555 -52.20 9.18 -31.13
N ARG A 556 -53.31 8.42 -31.26
CA ARG A 556 -53.86 7.57 -30.18
C ARG A 556 -52.86 6.50 -29.73
N LEU A 557 -52.26 5.76 -30.66
CA LEU A 557 -51.22 4.76 -30.34
C LEU A 557 -49.99 5.40 -29.66
N THR A 558 -49.66 6.64 -30.06
CA THR A 558 -48.60 7.42 -29.43
C THR A 558 -48.99 7.78 -27.99
N SER A 559 -50.20 8.30 -27.78
CA SER A 559 -50.71 8.61 -26.43
C SER A 559 -50.75 7.37 -25.53
N GLU A 560 -51.23 6.23 -26.03
CA GLU A 560 -51.25 4.96 -25.28
C GLU A 560 -49.84 4.52 -24.88
N SER A 561 -48.87 4.61 -25.80
CA SER A 561 -47.47 4.29 -25.53
C SER A 561 -46.84 5.23 -24.49
N LEU A 562 -47.25 6.50 -24.47
CA LEU A 562 -46.78 7.50 -23.51
C LEU A 562 -47.43 7.34 -22.13
N THR A 563 -48.71 6.98 -22.06
CA THR A 563 -49.40 6.65 -20.81
C THR A 563 -48.81 5.38 -20.18
N ALA A 564 -48.42 4.39 -21.00
CA ALA A 564 -47.76 3.18 -20.52
C ALA A 564 -46.38 3.44 -19.87
N LEU A 565 -45.78 4.61 -20.09
CA LEU A 565 -44.55 5.05 -19.41
C LEU A 565 -44.82 5.68 -18.03
N GLU A 566 -46.07 5.72 -17.54
CA GLU A 566 -46.45 6.37 -16.27
C GLU A 566 -46.11 7.87 -16.21
N ILE A 567 -46.10 8.55 -17.36
CA ILE A 567 -45.92 10.01 -17.42
C ILE A 567 -47.18 10.67 -16.81
N PRO A 568 -47.01 11.68 -15.92
CA PRO A 568 -48.14 12.40 -15.32
C PRO A 568 -49.19 12.88 -16.34
N ASN A 569 -50.46 12.59 -16.08
CA ASN A 569 -51.58 12.85 -17.00
C ASN A 569 -51.74 14.33 -17.38
N ASP A 570 -51.35 15.25 -16.51
CA ASP A 570 -51.34 16.69 -16.74
C ASP A 570 -50.43 17.10 -17.92
N MET A 571 -49.39 16.33 -18.22
CA MET A 571 -48.52 16.56 -19.40
C MET A 571 -49.07 15.92 -20.67
N LEU A 572 -49.93 14.90 -20.54
CA LEU A 572 -50.56 14.19 -21.66
C LEU A 572 -51.86 14.85 -22.13
N GLN A 573 -52.47 15.71 -21.31
CA GLN A 573 -53.69 16.45 -21.64
C GLN A 573 -53.60 17.18 -22.98
N ILE A 574 -52.44 17.74 -23.32
CA ILE A 574 -52.25 18.53 -24.56
C ILE A 574 -52.33 17.64 -25.80
N ILE A 575 -51.96 16.36 -25.69
CA ILE A 575 -52.13 15.37 -26.76
C ILE A 575 -53.60 14.97 -26.87
N GLN A 576 -54.32 14.86 -25.75
CA GLN A 576 -55.77 14.59 -25.75
C GLN A 576 -56.56 15.74 -26.37
N ASP A 577 -56.19 16.98 -26.07
CA ASP A 577 -56.78 18.18 -26.69
C ASP A 577 -56.52 18.20 -28.21
N LEU A 578 -55.31 17.81 -28.64
CA LEU A 578 -55.00 17.64 -30.07
C LEU A 578 -55.86 16.55 -30.72
N ILE A 579 -56.07 15.41 -30.04
CA ILE A 579 -56.94 14.34 -30.54
C ILE A 579 -58.36 14.85 -30.71
N LEU A 580 -58.88 15.62 -29.75
CA LEU A 580 -60.20 16.24 -29.84
C LEU A 580 -60.32 17.16 -31.06
N ASP A 581 -59.36 18.08 -31.23
CA ASP A 581 -59.32 19.00 -32.37
C ASP A 581 -59.28 18.25 -33.72
N LEU A 582 -58.46 17.19 -33.81
CA LEU A 582 -58.36 16.35 -35.00
C LEU A 582 -59.66 15.58 -35.28
N ARG A 583 -60.34 15.08 -34.24
CA ARG A 583 -61.63 14.39 -34.36
C ARG A 583 -62.72 15.34 -34.88
N VAL A 584 -62.83 16.54 -34.30
CA VAL A 584 -63.78 17.57 -34.76
C VAL A 584 -63.51 17.94 -36.22
N ARG A 585 -62.24 18.19 -36.58
CA ARG A 585 -61.88 18.50 -37.97
C ARG A 585 -62.19 17.33 -38.91
N CYS A 586 -61.92 16.10 -38.51
CA CYS A 586 -62.24 14.91 -39.30
C CYS A 586 -63.75 14.79 -39.55
N ILE A 587 -64.58 15.05 -38.54
CA ILE A 587 -66.04 15.06 -38.69
C ILE A 587 -66.48 16.13 -39.69
N ILE A 588 -65.99 17.36 -39.54
CA ILE A 588 -66.33 18.48 -40.44
C ILE A 588 -65.94 18.15 -41.89
N VAL A 589 -64.71 17.70 -42.13
CA VAL A 589 -64.21 17.41 -43.49
C VAL A 589 -64.98 16.25 -44.13
N THR A 590 -65.22 15.17 -43.39
CA THR A 590 -65.98 14.03 -43.91
C THR A 590 -67.43 14.42 -44.24
N LEU A 591 -68.09 15.22 -43.40
CA LEU A 591 -69.45 15.69 -43.65
C LEU A 591 -69.52 16.67 -44.82
N GLN A 592 -68.54 17.58 -44.94
CA GLN A 592 -68.42 18.49 -46.09
C GLN A 592 -68.22 17.71 -47.40
N HIS A 593 -67.32 16.74 -47.41
CA HIS A 593 -67.10 15.89 -48.58
C HIS A 593 -68.34 15.07 -48.93
N THR A 594 -69.03 14.52 -47.92
CA THR A 594 -70.29 13.79 -48.12
C THR A 594 -71.37 14.71 -48.70
N ALA A 595 -71.47 15.96 -48.23
CA ALA A 595 -72.43 16.94 -48.76
C ALA A 595 -72.10 17.36 -50.21
N GLU A 596 -70.83 17.49 -50.56
CA GLU A 596 -70.39 17.74 -51.94
C GLU A 596 -70.67 16.54 -52.85
N ASP A 597 -70.40 15.33 -52.38
CA ASP A 597 -70.70 14.10 -53.12
C ASP A 597 -72.20 13.97 -53.37
N ILE A 598 -73.04 14.24 -52.36
CA ILE A 598 -74.50 14.25 -52.49
C ILE A 598 -74.96 15.29 -53.52
N LYS A 599 -74.37 16.50 -53.53
CA LYS A 599 -74.68 17.52 -54.54
C LYS A 599 -74.33 17.05 -55.95
N ARG A 600 -73.25 16.28 -56.11
CA ARG A 600 -72.80 15.71 -57.39
C ARG A 600 -73.52 14.42 -57.78
N LEU A 601 -74.33 13.82 -56.91
CA LEU A 601 -75.09 12.60 -57.26
C LEU A 601 -76.05 12.85 -58.43
N ALA A 602 -76.62 14.06 -58.54
CA ALA A 602 -77.47 14.45 -59.65
C ALA A 602 -76.74 14.41 -61.02
N GLU A 603 -75.41 14.59 -61.03
CA GLU A 603 -74.59 14.51 -62.25
C GLU A 603 -74.25 13.06 -62.62
N LYS A 604 -74.42 12.11 -61.69
CA LYS A 604 -74.10 10.69 -61.85
C LYS A 604 -75.33 9.82 -62.13
N GLU A 605 -76.50 10.44 -62.23
CA GLU A 605 -77.76 9.74 -62.47
C GLU A 605 -77.84 9.24 -63.92
N ASP A 606 -78.12 7.95 -64.09
CA ASP A 606 -78.25 7.27 -65.38
C ASP A 606 -79.69 7.25 -65.92
N TRP A 607 -80.65 7.78 -65.15
CA TRP A 607 -82.10 7.84 -65.46
C TRP A 607 -82.74 6.50 -65.85
N VAL A 608 -82.09 5.39 -65.48
CA VAL A 608 -82.62 4.04 -65.70
C VAL A 608 -83.58 3.70 -64.55
N VAL A 609 -84.80 3.31 -64.90
CA VAL A 609 -85.89 3.04 -63.96
C VAL A 609 -86.03 1.53 -63.76
N ASP A 610 -86.07 1.09 -62.50
CA ASP A 610 -86.29 -0.33 -62.16
C ASP A 610 -87.79 -0.70 -62.28
N ASN A 611 -88.13 -1.99 -62.14
CA ASN A 611 -89.47 -2.55 -62.26
C ASN A 611 -90.51 -1.91 -61.31
N GLU A 612 -90.07 -1.18 -60.28
CA GLU A 612 -90.91 -0.47 -59.31
C GLU A 612 -91.04 1.04 -59.59
N GLY A 613 -90.49 1.55 -60.70
CA GLY A 613 -90.62 2.97 -61.07
C GLY A 613 -89.60 3.91 -60.40
N LEU A 614 -88.55 3.37 -59.76
CA LEU A 614 -87.51 4.13 -59.06
C LEU A 614 -86.18 4.13 -59.83
N THR A 615 -85.44 5.24 -59.80
CA THR A 615 -84.06 5.31 -60.32
C THR A 615 -83.05 4.78 -59.30
N SER A 616 -81.80 4.57 -59.70
CA SER A 616 -80.71 4.15 -58.81
C SER A 616 -80.26 5.24 -57.82
N LEU A 617 -80.77 6.47 -57.94
CA LEU A 617 -80.35 7.63 -57.15
C LEU A 617 -80.58 7.47 -55.62
N PRO A 618 -81.75 6.99 -55.13
CA PRO A 618 -81.99 6.83 -53.69
C PRO A 618 -81.04 5.80 -53.04
N SER A 619 -80.70 4.72 -53.75
CA SER A 619 -79.76 3.71 -53.24
C SER A 619 -78.32 4.22 -53.24
N GLN A 620 -77.92 5.04 -54.23
CA GLN A 620 -76.62 5.72 -54.22
C GLN A 620 -76.52 6.75 -53.08
N PHE A 621 -77.59 7.49 -52.80
CA PHE A 621 -77.66 8.40 -51.64
C PHE A 621 -77.52 7.64 -50.32
N GLU A 622 -78.26 6.54 -50.15
CA GLU A 622 -78.18 5.69 -48.97
C GLU A 622 -76.75 5.15 -48.78
N GLN A 623 -76.11 4.67 -49.85
CA GLN A 623 -74.73 4.18 -49.81
C GLN A 623 -73.72 5.28 -49.42
N CYS A 624 -73.88 6.50 -49.93
CA CYS A 624 -73.04 7.65 -49.54
C CYS A 624 -73.15 7.96 -48.04
N ILE A 625 -74.37 7.97 -47.49
CA ILE A 625 -74.61 8.20 -46.06
C ILE A 625 -74.04 7.06 -45.21
N ILE A 626 -74.30 5.80 -45.59
CA ILE A 626 -73.77 4.63 -44.87
C ILE A 626 -72.24 4.64 -44.85
N HIS A 627 -71.59 4.92 -45.98
CA HIS A 627 -70.13 5.00 -46.05
C HIS A 627 -69.56 6.13 -45.17
N SER A 628 -70.22 7.29 -45.18
CA SER A 628 -69.84 8.42 -44.31
C SER A 628 -69.94 8.04 -42.82
N LEU A 629 -71.06 7.46 -42.40
CA LEU A 629 -71.27 7.02 -41.01
C LEU A 629 -70.28 5.91 -40.60
N GLN A 630 -69.97 4.96 -41.48
CA GLN A 630 -68.98 3.92 -41.23
C GLN A 630 -67.57 4.51 -41.03
N SER A 631 -67.19 5.52 -41.81
CA SER A 631 -65.89 6.20 -41.67
C SER A 631 -65.78 6.99 -40.36
N LEU A 632 -66.89 7.60 -39.91
CA LEU A 632 -66.96 8.38 -38.67
C LEU A 632 -67.05 7.52 -37.41
N LYS A 633 -67.53 6.28 -37.50
CA LYS A 633 -67.67 5.37 -36.35
C LYS A 633 -66.38 5.27 -35.52
N THR A 634 -65.25 5.04 -36.19
CA THR A 634 -63.92 4.93 -35.55
C THR A 634 -63.41 6.24 -34.93
N VAL A 635 -63.90 7.38 -35.43
CA VAL A 635 -63.57 8.73 -34.95
C VAL A 635 -64.44 9.08 -33.74
N LEU A 636 -65.68 8.61 -33.69
CA LEU A 636 -66.64 8.87 -32.60
C LEU A 636 -66.43 7.97 -31.38
N ASP A 637 -65.85 6.78 -31.56
CA ASP A 637 -65.48 5.90 -30.45
C ASP A 637 -64.49 6.61 -29.50
N CYS A 638 -64.93 6.88 -28.27
CA CYS A 638 -64.12 7.55 -27.24
C CYS A 638 -63.27 6.54 -26.48
N LYS A 639 -61.95 6.80 -26.41
CA LYS A 639 -61.01 6.00 -25.60
C LYS A 639 -60.86 6.61 -24.18
N PRO A 640 -60.40 5.83 -23.18
CA PRO A 640 -60.27 6.33 -21.80
C PRO A 640 -59.36 7.57 -21.74
N GLY A 641 -59.89 8.67 -21.18
CA GLY A 641 -59.20 9.97 -21.07
C GLY A 641 -59.54 10.96 -22.19
N GLU A 642 -60.29 10.57 -23.22
CA GLU A 642 -60.73 11.50 -24.27
C GLU A 642 -62.04 12.21 -23.87
N ALA A 643 -62.13 13.51 -24.15
CA ALA A 643 -63.39 14.24 -24.05
C ALA A 643 -64.37 13.77 -25.15
N SER A 644 -65.66 13.70 -24.81
CA SER A 644 -66.71 13.47 -25.80
C SER A 644 -66.77 14.67 -26.74
N VAL A 645 -66.78 14.39 -28.04
CA VAL A 645 -67.05 15.37 -29.10
C VAL A 645 -68.53 15.71 -29.10
#